data_AF-A0A8H7QXE5-F1
#
_entry.id   AF-A0A8H7QXE5-F1
#
_cell.length_a   1.000
_cell.length_b   1.000
_cell.length_c   1.000
_cell.angle_alpha   90.00
_cell.angle_beta   90.00
_cell.angle_gamma   90.00
#
_symmetry.space_group_name_H-M   'P 1'
#
loop_
_entity.id
_entity.type
_entity.pdbx_description
1 polymer ?
#
loop_
_entity_poly.entity_id
_entity_poly.type
_entity_poly.pdbx_seq_one_letter_code
_entity_poly.pdbx_strand_id
1 'polypeptide(L)'
;MENYARYDDQRHYGDEEEKNGLFQVVQCPTDAAALTNFAYVAPGTIDPKVHYITVAREFVFSVRLDRGMQKGQIGINGVHRRWASFSVGQEVTVEPYDIHSEGMDIYLGILKLDIDFFQRSSRYPDEFKEEDLAKAFSINFNSQIFTKGQFFVFEYCGIKFRVTVTDLDVVDLNVLKKGEVDARRETQSNAVRGILMRETNIEFSKLEGSFVNLKVSRKKAMTAKALIKPDFQFEDLGIGGLDDEFNAIFRRAFASRIFPPALVEKLGVQHVKGILLYGPPGTGKTLMARQIGKMLNAKEPKIVSGPEVLSKFVGQSEENVRKLFGDAEEEYRAKGEDSGLHIIIFDELDAICKSRGSRSGDTGVGDSVVNQLLAKMDGVEQLNNILIIGMTNRKDMIDEALLRPGRLEVHMEIGLPDEKGRLQILKIHTAKMKTNDVLEDDVSLDELAELTKNYSGAEISGVVKAASSYAFSRHIKVGTMAGISADVEDMKVSMDDFLNALKEVTPAFGVSEAELQQCVANHIIPFSPSVKQALVDGRLYVDQVRQSSRTPLVSVLLTGPAGSGKTALAATIAMQSDFPFIKLISPETMVGMTEASKVTEINKIFNDSYKSPLSVIVIDSIERLLDYVPIGPRFSNSVLQALLVLLKKKPPKDRRLLILATTTQHNILEQMNMTEEFSAEIYVPTITSLEGVDIVLQQLELFDDEQRERALSILRNANMDQKLTIGVKKLLMVIEMARQDEDKVDKFVNTMLALNNGNTIPAVALGTWQSGEEQDVVYKAVKAALAAGYRHIDTAMMYGNEAEVGRGIRDGLKESGLKREDIFVTTKLATIHARPSYVSKGFEDSLAKLDIGYLDLYMMHWPVAMNPATGQLVPLKPDGSRDIDEELDGKFEVTWAAMEKLLDTGKVKNIGVANFAIPNLERLLKTAKVVPAVNQIELHPYLPQFKLVEYCNSNGIHCSAYSPLGSSQSTLLQDETLAKIAKAHDRSIAQILISWGITRSSVLPKSVNPERIQANIQTVDLSEQEIKEINDISKTTTKRFVRPAWGIPVFDEDFE
;
A
#
# COMPACT_ATOMS: atom_id res chain seq x y z
N MET A 1 75.55 -8.46 -40.29
CA MET A 1 77.03 -8.47 -40.22
C MET A 1 77.44 -9.93 -40.35
N GLU A 2 77.47 -10.44 -41.58
CA GLU A 2 78.64 -10.51 -42.49
C GLU A 2 79.64 -11.63 -42.16
N ASN A 3 79.92 -12.43 -43.21
CA ASN A 3 80.99 -13.41 -43.42
C ASN A 3 80.78 -14.78 -42.71
N TYR A 4 80.56 -15.90 -43.41
CA TYR A 4 81.52 -16.52 -44.32
C TYR A 4 80.85 -17.58 -45.21
N ALA A 5 81.34 -17.65 -46.44
CA ALA A 5 80.94 -18.55 -47.50
C ALA A 5 81.82 -19.81 -47.55
N ARG A 6 81.28 -20.85 -48.20
CA ARG A 6 81.95 -21.92 -48.97
C ARG A 6 83.05 -22.72 -48.26
N TYR A 7 82.75 -24.00 -48.02
CA TYR A 7 83.63 -25.09 -48.45
C TYR A 7 82.75 -26.24 -48.96
N ASP A 8 82.73 -26.35 -50.29
CA ASP A 8 82.34 -27.52 -51.03
C ASP A 8 83.61 -28.39 -51.08
N ASP A 9 83.55 -29.63 -50.60
CA ASP A 9 84.63 -30.60 -50.84
C ASP A 9 84.05 -31.99 -51.00
N GLN A 10 84.06 -32.42 -52.26
CA GLN A 10 83.70 -33.74 -52.74
C GLN A 10 84.60 -34.79 -52.11
N ARG A 11 84.01 -35.78 -51.43
CA ARG A 11 84.57 -37.13 -51.36
C ARG A 11 83.55 -38.11 -51.90
N HIS A 12 83.78 -38.52 -53.14
CA HIS A 12 83.28 -39.78 -53.69
C HIS A 12 83.68 -40.93 -52.75
N TYR A 13 82.68 -41.59 -52.17
CA TYR A 13 82.78 -42.99 -51.76
C TYR A 13 81.85 -43.79 -52.67
N GLY A 14 82.40 -44.90 -53.17
CA GLY A 14 81.86 -45.68 -54.28
C GLY A 14 80.59 -46.46 -53.98
N ASP A 15 80.08 -47.00 -55.08
CA ASP A 15 78.90 -47.84 -55.23
C ASP A 15 78.88 -49.04 -54.27
N GLU A 16 77.99 -49.00 -53.28
CA GLU A 16 77.25 -50.16 -52.79
C GLU A 16 75.79 -49.71 -52.59
N GLU A 17 74.86 -50.26 -53.38
CA GLU A 17 73.41 -50.18 -53.14
C GLU A 17 73.08 -50.94 -51.85
N GLU A 18 73.43 -50.38 -50.68
CA GLU A 18 72.94 -50.86 -49.39
C GLU A 18 71.49 -50.39 -49.19
N LYS A 19 70.65 -51.31 -48.70
CA LYS A 19 69.25 -51.10 -48.29
C LYS A 19 69.16 -50.03 -47.19
N ASN A 20 69.29 -48.76 -47.56
CA ASN A 20 69.35 -47.65 -46.62
C ASN A 20 67.99 -47.47 -45.93
N GLY A 21 67.92 -47.86 -44.66
CA GLY A 21 66.85 -47.48 -43.75
C GLY A 21 65.93 -48.59 -43.24
N LEU A 22 66.12 -49.88 -43.58
CA LEU A 22 65.29 -50.97 -43.03
C LEU A 22 65.91 -51.56 -41.75
N PHE A 23 65.16 -51.54 -40.65
CA PHE A 23 65.58 -52.05 -39.34
C PHE A 23 64.57 -53.04 -38.79
N GLN A 24 65.05 -54.06 -38.09
CA GLN A 24 64.20 -55.01 -37.37
C GLN A 24 63.92 -54.53 -35.94
N VAL A 25 62.64 -54.48 -35.55
CA VAL A 25 62.22 -54.08 -34.20
C VAL A 25 62.55 -55.19 -33.19
N VAL A 26 63.36 -54.87 -32.19
CA VAL A 26 63.73 -55.77 -31.09
C VAL A 26 63.35 -55.18 -29.74
N GLN A 27 63.45 -55.98 -28.68
CA GLN A 27 63.25 -55.49 -27.31
C GLN A 27 64.44 -54.63 -26.86
N CYS A 28 64.19 -53.65 -25.98
CA CYS A 28 65.26 -52.84 -25.39
C CYS A 28 66.32 -53.72 -24.70
N PRO A 29 67.59 -53.30 -24.71
CA PRO A 29 68.71 -54.10 -24.19
C PRO A 29 68.69 -54.29 -22.67
N THR A 30 68.06 -53.40 -21.91
CA THR A 30 67.92 -53.50 -20.45
C THR A 30 66.58 -52.98 -19.95
N ASP A 31 66.16 -53.39 -18.74
CA ASP A 31 64.94 -52.87 -18.11
C ASP A 31 65.04 -51.38 -17.75
N ALA A 32 66.24 -50.90 -17.40
CA ALA A 32 66.50 -49.48 -17.20
C ALA A 32 66.33 -48.69 -18.51
N ALA A 33 66.79 -49.25 -19.63
CA ALA A 33 66.58 -48.67 -20.96
C ALA A 33 65.09 -48.61 -21.34
N ALA A 34 64.28 -49.58 -20.89
CA ALA A 34 62.84 -49.58 -21.12
C ALA A 34 62.11 -48.44 -20.37
N LEU A 35 62.66 -47.90 -19.29
CA LEU A 35 62.08 -46.75 -18.59
C LEU A 35 62.42 -45.41 -19.25
N THR A 36 63.29 -45.42 -20.26
CA THR A 36 63.66 -44.22 -21.00
C THR A 36 62.84 -44.09 -22.28
N ASN A 37 62.44 -42.87 -22.64
CA ASN A 37 61.67 -42.59 -23.87
C ASN A 37 62.57 -42.51 -25.13
N PHE A 38 63.58 -43.39 -25.19
CA PHE A 38 64.52 -43.50 -26.32
C PHE A 38 64.30 -44.77 -27.15
N ALA A 39 64.60 -44.68 -28.44
CA ALA A 39 64.86 -45.82 -29.31
C ALA A 39 66.37 -46.10 -29.35
N TYR A 40 66.75 -47.38 -29.25
CA TYR A 40 68.14 -47.80 -29.15
C TYR A 40 68.65 -48.38 -30.46
N VAL A 41 69.84 -47.94 -30.92
CA VAL A 41 70.48 -48.46 -32.14
C VAL A 41 71.97 -48.73 -31.91
N ALA A 42 72.57 -49.57 -32.75
CA ALA A 42 73.99 -49.90 -32.64
C ALA A 42 74.90 -48.72 -33.08
N PRO A 43 76.04 -48.48 -32.40
CA PRO A 43 77.01 -47.47 -32.81
C PRO A 43 77.49 -47.67 -34.27
N GLY A 44 77.49 -46.60 -35.06
CA GLY A 44 77.89 -46.64 -36.47
C GLY A 44 76.78 -47.02 -37.46
N THR A 45 75.53 -47.19 -37.00
CA THR A 45 74.36 -47.41 -37.88
C THR A 45 73.69 -46.11 -38.32
N ILE A 46 73.82 -45.05 -37.51
CA ILE A 46 73.30 -43.70 -37.76
C ILE A 46 74.43 -42.72 -37.39
N ASP A 47 74.54 -41.60 -38.10
CA ASP A 47 75.50 -40.53 -37.78
C ASP A 47 75.33 -40.11 -36.30
N PRO A 48 76.41 -40.05 -35.49
CA PRO A 48 76.36 -39.59 -34.11
C PRO A 48 75.72 -38.22 -33.89
N LYS A 49 75.63 -37.37 -34.92
CA LYS A 49 74.97 -36.06 -34.88
C LYS A 49 73.44 -36.11 -35.00
N VAL A 50 72.87 -37.25 -35.38
CA VAL A 50 71.42 -37.44 -35.49
C VAL A 50 70.85 -37.80 -34.12
N HIS A 51 70.04 -36.90 -33.56
CA HIS A 51 69.43 -37.07 -32.24
C HIS A 51 67.99 -37.60 -32.30
N TYR A 52 67.31 -37.45 -33.44
CA TYR A 52 65.91 -37.84 -33.64
C TYR A 52 65.77 -38.64 -34.94
N ILE A 53 64.91 -39.67 -34.91
CA ILE A 53 64.60 -40.50 -36.08
C ILE A 53 63.10 -40.61 -36.27
N THR A 54 62.68 -40.78 -37.51
CA THR A 54 61.32 -41.18 -37.86
C THR A 54 61.31 -42.67 -38.18
N VAL A 55 60.43 -43.41 -37.50
CA VAL A 55 60.20 -44.84 -37.67
C VAL A 55 58.86 -45.06 -38.37
N ALA A 56 58.84 -45.91 -39.40
CA ALA A 56 57.69 -46.17 -40.27
C ALA A 56 57.10 -44.91 -40.93
N ARG A 57 57.92 -43.85 -41.12
CA ARG A 57 57.53 -42.53 -41.67
C ARG A 57 56.45 -41.76 -40.88
N GLU A 58 56.08 -42.24 -39.70
CA GLU A 58 54.98 -41.67 -38.91
C GLU A 58 55.41 -41.32 -37.48
N PHE A 59 56.14 -42.22 -36.81
CA PHE A 59 56.46 -42.06 -35.38
C PHE A 59 57.86 -41.50 -35.18
N VAL A 60 58.00 -40.40 -34.45
CA VAL A 60 59.31 -39.81 -34.15
C VAL A 60 59.81 -40.26 -32.78
N PHE A 61 61.04 -40.76 -32.72
CA PHE A 61 61.70 -41.17 -31.48
C PHE A 61 63.00 -40.40 -31.27
N SER A 62 63.33 -40.16 -30.00
CA SER A 62 64.68 -39.74 -29.61
C SER A 62 65.61 -40.96 -29.65
N VAL A 63 66.82 -40.81 -30.16
CA VAL A 63 67.74 -41.96 -30.33
C VAL A 63 68.86 -41.97 -29.29
N ARG A 64 69.22 -43.17 -28.85
CA ARG A 64 70.42 -43.41 -28.05
C ARG A 64 71.23 -44.58 -28.62
N LEU A 65 72.54 -44.42 -28.64
CA LEU A 65 73.45 -45.48 -29.09
C LEU A 65 73.74 -46.44 -27.93
N ASP A 66 73.64 -47.75 -28.18
CA ASP A 66 73.95 -48.79 -27.19
C ASP A 66 74.79 -49.93 -27.79
N ARG A 67 75.85 -50.34 -27.09
CA ARG A 67 76.80 -51.36 -27.57
C ARG A 67 76.21 -52.77 -27.60
N GLY A 68 75.10 -53.02 -26.91
CA GLY A 68 74.38 -54.30 -26.90
C GLY A 68 73.48 -54.52 -28.10
N MET A 69 73.29 -53.50 -28.96
CA MET A 69 72.47 -53.60 -30.17
C MET A 69 73.29 -54.10 -31.37
N GLN A 70 72.67 -54.91 -32.24
CA GLN A 70 73.28 -55.32 -33.52
C GLN A 70 72.95 -54.32 -34.64
N LYS A 71 73.83 -54.20 -35.64
CA LYS A 71 73.58 -53.36 -36.82
C LYS A 71 72.31 -53.86 -37.56
N GLY A 72 71.44 -52.94 -37.96
CA GLY A 72 70.15 -53.25 -38.59
C GLY A 72 69.00 -53.59 -37.61
N GLN A 73 69.20 -53.45 -36.28
CA GLN A 73 68.15 -53.61 -35.27
C GLN A 73 67.84 -52.30 -34.54
N ILE A 74 66.57 -52.11 -34.18
CA ILE A 74 66.09 -50.98 -33.38
C ILE A 74 65.39 -51.48 -32.12
N GLY A 75 65.91 -51.11 -30.95
CA GLY A 75 65.39 -51.50 -29.64
C GLY A 75 64.29 -50.54 -29.21
N ILE A 76 63.05 -51.02 -29.14
CA ILE A 76 61.88 -50.23 -28.75
C ILE A 76 61.21 -50.89 -27.54
N ASN A 77 60.88 -50.07 -26.52
CA ASN A 77 60.21 -50.53 -25.32
C ASN A 77 58.79 -51.07 -25.63
N GLY A 78 58.33 -52.08 -24.88
CA GLY A 78 56.99 -52.63 -25.00
C GLY A 78 55.85 -51.63 -24.84
N VAL A 79 56.04 -50.50 -24.14
CA VAL A 79 55.03 -49.43 -24.09
C VAL A 79 54.98 -48.62 -25.39
N HIS A 80 56.13 -48.23 -25.94
CA HIS A 80 56.18 -47.53 -27.23
C HIS A 80 55.78 -48.42 -28.40
N ARG A 81 56.08 -49.73 -28.34
CA ARG A 81 55.56 -50.69 -29.32
C ARG A 81 54.04 -50.78 -29.30
N ARG A 82 53.40 -50.67 -28.14
CA ARG A 82 51.94 -50.59 -28.04
C ARG A 82 51.39 -49.26 -28.54
N TRP A 83 52.12 -48.16 -28.36
CA TRP A 83 51.75 -46.86 -28.90
C TRP A 83 51.82 -46.84 -30.43
N ALA A 84 52.92 -47.33 -31.01
CA ALA A 84 53.15 -47.38 -32.45
C ALA A 84 52.66 -48.67 -33.14
N SER A 85 52.00 -49.57 -32.41
CA SER A 85 51.52 -50.87 -32.89
C SER A 85 52.57 -51.78 -33.57
N PHE A 86 53.81 -51.75 -33.08
CA PHE A 86 54.91 -52.57 -33.61
C PHE A 86 55.03 -53.94 -32.93
N SER A 87 55.29 -54.98 -33.72
CA SER A 87 55.58 -56.33 -33.23
C SER A 87 57.09 -56.61 -33.18
N VAL A 88 57.52 -57.49 -32.26
CA VAL A 88 58.92 -57.95 -32.21
C VAL A 88 59.23 -58.72 -33.49
N GLY A 89 60.34 -58.38 -34.15
CA GLY A 89 60.78 -59.00 -35.40
C GLY A 89 60.23 -58.35 -36.67
N GLN A 90 59.33 -57.35 -36.55
CA GLN A 90 58.81 -56.58 -37.69
C GLN A 90 59.92 -55.69 -38.28
N GLU A 91 59.99 -55.62 -39.62
CA GLU A 91 60.85 -54.66 -40.31
C GLU A 91 60.15 -53.30 -40.43
N VAL A 92 60.86 -52.24 -40.06
CA VAL A 92 60.38 -50.85 -40.09
C VAL A 92 61.41 -49.97 -40.80
N THR A 93 60.94 -48.95 -41.50
CA THR A 93 61.82 -47.93 -42.07
C THR A 93 62.26 -46.95 -41.00
N VAL A 94 63.53 -46.59 -40.96
CA VAL A 94 64.12 -45.63 -40.02
C VAL A 94 64.90 -44.60 -40.84
N GLU A 95 64.48 -43.35 -40.75
CA GLU A 95 65.06 -42.22 -41.47
C GLU A 95 65.45 -41.13 -40.45
N PRO A 96 66.57 -40.40 -40.62
CA PRO A 96 66.90 -39.25 -39.78
C PRO A 96 65.79 -38.21 -39.83
N TYR A 97 65.36 -37.71 -38.67
CA TYR A 97 64.33 -36.67 -38.60
C TYR A 97 64.96 -35.28 -38.57
N ASP A 98 64.66 -34.45 -39.58
CA ASP A 98 65.07 -33.05 -39.61
C ASP A 98 64.06 -32.17 -38.88
N ILE A 99 64.52 -31.52 -37.81
CA ILE A 99 63.75 -30.66 -36.92
C ILE A 99 63.29 -29.38 -37.65
N HIS A 100 63.99 -28.95 -38.69
CA HIS A 100 63.71 -27.70 -39.42
C HIS A 100 62.86 -27.89 -40.69
N SER A 101 62.54 -29.14 -41.05
CA SER A 101 61.78 -29.46 -42.27
C SER A 101 60.33 -28.95 -42.26
N GLU A 102 59.76 -28.66 -41.07
CA GLU A 102 58.39 -28.16 -40.90
C GLU A 102 58.28 -26.62 -40.79
N GLY A 103 59.37 -25.88 -41.01
CA GLY A 103 59.36 -24.41 -41.09
C GLY A 103 59.16 -23.64 -39.78
N MET A 104 59.06 -24.32 -38.63
CA MET A 104 58.92 -23.73 -37.30
C MET A 104 59.87 -24.42 -36.32
N ASP A 105 60.50 -23.68 -35.42
CA ASP A 105 61.32 -24.26 -34.33
C ASP A 105 60.40 -24.99 -33.33
N ILE A 106 60.49 -26.31 -33.27
CA ILE A 106 59.52 -27.19 -32.59
C ILE A 106 59.85 -27.38 -31.09
N TYR A 107 60.13 -26.31 -30.35
CA TYR A 107 60.47 -26.38 -28.92
C TYR A 107 59.25 -26.20 -28.04
N LEU A 108 59.08 -27.04 -27.01
CA LEU A 108 57.90 -27.00 -26.15
C LEU A 108 57.94 -25.82 -25.18
N GLY A 109 56.90 -25.00 -25.19
CA GLY A 109 56.59 -24.04 -24.12
C GLY A 109 55.79 -24.67 -23.01
N ILE A 110 54.73 -25.41 -23.37
CA ILE A 110 53.84 -26.09 -22.43
C ILE A 110 53.65 -27.55 -22.86
N LEU A 111 53.74 -28.47 -21.90
CA LEU A 111 53.48 -29.89 -22.11
C LEU A 111 52.43 -30.38 -21.10
N LYS A 112 51.26 -30.82 -21.58
CA LYS A 112 50.18 -31.36 -20.73
C LYS A 112 50.21 -32.88 -20.74
N LEU A 113 50.21 -33.47 -19.54
CA LEU A 113 50.42 -34.89 -19.32
C LEU A 113 49.35 -35.47 -18.39
N ASP A 114 48.65 -36.51 -18.84
CA ASP A 114 47.78 -37.30 -17.96
C ASP A 114 48.57 -38.41 -17.28
N ILE A 115 48.43 -38.51 -15.95
CA ILE A 115 49.11 -39.49 -15.11
C ILE A 115 48.12 -40.50 -14.52
N ASP A 116 48.50 -41.78 -14.55
CA ASP A 116 47.82 -42.89 -13.90
C ASP A 116 48.83 -43.90 -13.33
N PHE A 117 48.44 -44.73 -12.37
CA PHE A 117 49.32 -45.79 -11.85
C PHE A 117 49.51 -46.90 -12.89
N PHE A 118 50.77 -47.30 -13.15
CA PHE A 118 51.06 -48.37 -14.11
C PHE A 118 50.55 -49.74 -13.65
N GLN A 119 50.49 -49.97 -12.33
CA GLN A 119 49.89 -51.14 -11.68
C GLN A 119 49.07 -50.68 -10.47
N ARG A 120 47.89 -51.28 -10.23
CA ARG A 120 47.08 -50.97 -9.04
C ARG A 120 47.63 -51.73 -7.83
N SER A 121 48.12 -51.01 -6.82
CA SER A 121 48.65 -51.55 -5.56
C SER A 121 48.13 -50.71 -4.38
N SER A 122 47.93 -51.31 -3.21
CA SER A 122 47.33 -50.62 -2.04
C SER A 122 48.36 -49.86 -1.17
N ARG A 123 49.62 -49.74 -1.61
CA ARG A 123 50.74 -49.15 -0.83
C ARG A 123 51.30 -47.88 -1.48
N TYR A 124 50.45 -47.03 -2.05
CA TYR A 124 50.88 -45.75 -2.59
C TYR A 124 50.74 -44.63 -1.53
N PRO A 125 51.63 -43.63 -1.53
CA PRO A 125 51.46 -42.41 -0.73
C PRO A 125 50.12 -41.72 -1.04
N ASP A 126 49.53 -41.09 -0.02
CA ASP A 126 48.25 -40.40 -0.13
C ASP A 126 48.30 -39.12 -1.00
N GLU A 127 49.48 -38.52 -1.22
CA GLU A 127 49.63 -37.26 -1.98
C GLU A 127 50.96 -37.20 -2.77
N PHE A 128 50.90 -36.70 -4.01
CA PHE A 128 52.06 -36.36 -4.84
C PHE A 128 52.09 -34.88 -5.18
N LYS A 129 53.23 -34.21 -5.01
CA LYS A 129 53.40 -32.78 -5.38
C LYS A 129 53.68 -32.64 -6.87
N GLU A 130 52.86 -31.86 -7.58
CA GLU A 130 52.99 -31.62 -9.02
C GLU A 130 54.37 -31.02 -9.38
N GLU A 131 54.89 -30.09 -8.57
CA GLU A 131 56.18 -29.43 -8.82
C GLU A 131 57.37 -30.39 -8.77
N ASP A 132 57.34 -31.37 -7.85
CA ASP A 132 58.42 -32.33 -7.69
C ASP A 132 58.39 -33.36 -8.84
N LEU A 133 57.19 -33.77 -9.27
CA LEU A 133 57.00 -34.60 -10.47
C LEU A 133 57.47 -33.87 -11.74
N ALA A 134 57.13 -32.60 -11.91
CA ALA A 134 57.55 -31.79 -13.06
C ALA A 134 59.06 -31.60 -13.13
N LYS A 135 59.72 -31.33 -11.99
CA LYS A 135 61.18 -31.24 -11.91
C LYS A 135 61.83 -32.58 -12.26
N ALA A 136 61.36 -33.68 -11.67
CA ALA A 136 61.89 -35.00 -11.97
C ALA A 136 61.69 -35.39 -13.44
N PHE A 137 60.53 -35.04 -14.02
CA PHE A 137 60.23 -35.26 -15.43
C PHE A 137 61.16 -34.46 -16.35
N SER A 138 61.32 -33.16 -16.10
CA SER A 138 62.21 -32.28 -16.87
C SER A 138 63.66 -32.78 -16.84
N ILE A 139 64.15 -33.25 -15.69
CA ILE A 139 65.50 -33.81 -15.55
C ILE A 139 65.64 -35.13 -16.33
N ASN A 140 64.68 -36.04 -16.21
CA ASN A 140 64.76 -37.38 -16.79
C ASN A 140 64.54 -37.41 -18.32
N PHE A 141 63.70 -36.50 -18.84
CA PHE A 141 63.30 -36.48 -20.25
C PHE A 141 63.83 -35.28 -21.04
N ASN A 142 64.79 -34.54 -20.51
CA ASN A 142 65.36 -33.37 -21.17
C ASN A 142 65.83 -33.67 -22.61
N SER A 143 65.55 -32.75 -23.53
CA SER A 143 65.93 -32.81 -24.95
C SER A 143 65.32 -33.99 -25.73
N GLN A 144 64.27 -34.61 -25.22
CA GLN A 144 63.52 -35.65 -25.93
C GLN A 144 62.32 -35.07 -26.67
N ILE A 145 61.96 -35.69 -27.80
CA ILE A 145 60.77 -35.33 -28.57
C ILE A 145 59.54 -36.08 -28.05
N PHE A 146 58.43 -35.35 -27.94
CA PHE A 146 57.13 -35.85 -27.54
C PHE A 146 56.10 -35.57 -28.63
N THR A 147 55.19 -36.53 -28.83
CA THR A 147 54.08 -36.42 -29.79
C THR A 147 52.75 -36.45 -29.05
N LYS A 148 51.78 -35.65 -29.50
CA LYS A 148 50.42 -35.66 -28.95
C LYS A 148 49.82 -37.08 -29.06
N GLY A 149 49.30 -37.61 -27.95
CA GLY A 149 48.77 -38.98 -27.85
C GLY A 149 49.82 -40.05 -27.50
N GLN A 150 51.11 -39.70 -27.41
CA GLN A 150 52.15 -40.63 -26.97
C GLN A 150 51.98 -41.02 -25.51
N PHE A 151 52.09 -42.32 -25.20
CA PHE A 151 52.10 -42.80 -23.82
C PHE A 151 53.36 -43.61 -23.52
N PHE A 152 53.90 -43.42 -22.32
CA PHE A 152 55.15 -44.01 -21.85
C PHE A 152 55.13 -44.20 -20.33
N VAL A 153 56.21 -44.79 -19.80
CA VAL A 153 56.34 -45.05 -18.35
C VAL A 153 57.25 -44.01 -17.74
N PHE A 154 56.80 -43.40 -16.64
CA PHE A 154 57.59 -42.49 -15.83
C PHE A 154 57.78 -43.09 -14.45
N GLU A 155 59.02 -43.21 -13.98
CA GLU A 155 59.32 -43.67 -12.63
C GLU A 155 59.66 -42.48 -11.73
N TYR A 156 58.99 -42.40 -10.59
CA TYR A 156 59.27 -41.42 -9.53
C TYR A 156 59.24 -42.10 -8.17
N CYS A 157 60.34 -41.97 -7.41
CA CYS A 157 60.52 -42.59 -6.08
C CYS A 157 60.19 -44.10 -6.03
N GLY A 158 60.53 -44.85 -7.08
CA GLY A 158 60.27 -46.30 -7.18
C GLY A 158 58.83 -46.68 -7.58
N ILE A 159 57.96 -45.70 -7.83
CA ILE A 159 56.59 -45.90 -8.32
C ILE A 159 56.55 -45.65 -9.83
N LYS A 160 55.96 -46.59 -10.57
CA LYS A 160 55.81 -46.50 -12.03
C LYS A 160 54.44 -45.91 -12.37
N PHE A 161 54.47 -44.81 -13.10
CA PHE A 161 53.30 -44.13 -13.64
C PHE A 161 53.19 -44.39 -15.14
N ARG A 162 51.96 -44.60 -15.61
CA ARG A 162 51.62 -44.48 -17.02
C ARG A 162 51.32 -43.02 -17.29
N VAL A 163 52.07 -42.41 -18.19
CA VAL A 163 51.90 -41.02 -18.58
C VAL A 163 51.48 -40.94 -20.04
N THR A 164 50.50 -40.10 -20.35
CA THR A 164 50.01 -39.86 -21.72
C THR A 164 50.11 -38.38 -22.05
N VAL A 165 50.69 -38.04 -23.19
CA VAL A 165 50.74 -36.66 -23.71
C VAL A 165 49.36 -36.31 -24.25
N THR A 166 48.64 -35.43 -23.57
CA THR A 166 47.30 -35.00 -23.98
C THR A 166 47.35 -33.84 -24.96
N ASP A 167 48.24 -32.89 -24.69
CA ASP A 167 48.33 -31.65 -25.44
C ASP A 167 49.74 -31.04 -25.30
N LEU A 168 50.15 -30.24 -26.28
CA LEU A 168 51.45 -29.59 -26.30
C LEU A 168 51.38 -28.25 -27.04
N ASP A 169 52.12 -27.26 -26.56
CA ASP A 169 52.29 -25.95 -27.20
C ASP A 169 53.77 -25.70 -27.47
N VAL A 170 54.07 -25.23 -28.69
CA VAL A 170 55.43 -24.88 -29.10
C VAL A 170 55.68 -23.37 -29.02
N VAL A 171 56.93 -22.99 -28.75
CA VAL A 171 57.37 -21.59 -28.66
C VAL A 171 58.33 -21.29 -29.80
N ASP A 172 58.02 -20.24 -30.55
CA ASP A 172 58.93 -19.70 -31.56
C ASP A 172 60.09 -18.95 -30.88
N LEU A 173 61.32 -19.42 -31.13
CA LEU A 173 62.55 -18.85 -30.60
C LEU A 173 62.77 -17.39 -31.03
N ASN A 174 62.15 -16.92 -32.12
CA ASN A 174 62.23 -15.53 -32.56
C ASN A 174 61.51 -14.57 -31.61
N VAL A 175 60.49 -15.04 -30.89
CA VAL A 175 59.73 -14.24 -29.91
C VAL A 175 60.52 -14.08 -28.61
N LEU A 176 61.22 -15.13 -28.17
CA LEU A 176 62.05 -15.11 -26.95
C LEU A 176 63.27 -14.17 -27.05
N LYS A 177 63.87 -14.01 -28.24
CA LYS A 177 65.03 -13.10 -28.44
C LYS A 177 64.69 -11.61 -28.34
N LYS A 178 63.41 -11.21 -28.43
CA LYS A 178 62.98 -9.80 -28.40
C LYS A 178 62.66 -9.24 -27.01
N GLY A 179 62.67 -10.06 -25.96
CA GLY A 179 62.56 -9.58 -24.57
C GLY A 179 61.21 -8.96 -24.18
N GLU A 180 60.14 -9.17 -24.96
CA GLU A 180 58.77 -8.81 -24.57
C GLU A 180 58.20 -9.88 -23.62
N VAL A 181 57.80 -9.46 -22.41
CA VAL A 181 57.40 -10.34 -21.31
C VAL A 181 55.95 -10.89 -21.47
N ASP A 182 55.26 -10.53 -22.55
CA ASP A 182 53.85 -10.88 -22.77
C ASP A 182 53.64 -11.87 -23.92
N ALA A 183 54.24 -13.05 -23.80
CA ALA A 183 54.01 -14.19 -24.68
C ALA A 183 52.75 -15.00 -24.28
N ARG A 184 51.63 -14.31 -24.03
CA ARG A 184 50.30 -14.93 -23.79
C ARG A 184 49.28 -14.56 -24.87
N ARG A 185 49.74 -14.14 -26.05
CA ARG A 185 48.86 -14.05 -27.21
C ARG A 185 48.66 -15.43 -27.80
N GLU A 186 47.40 -15.84 -27.79
CA GLU A 186 46.80 -17.00 -28.43
C GLU A 186 47.26 -17.14 -29.88
N THR A 187 48.32 -17.88 -30.10
CA THR A 187 48.45 -18.69 -31.30
C THR A 187 48.15 -20.11 -30.87
N GLN A 188 46.94 -20.60 -31.17
CA GLN A 188 46.66 -22.04 -31.18
C GLN A 188 47.62 -22.68 -32.18
N SER A 189 48.80 -23.07 -31.72
CA SER A 189 49.71 -23.87 -32.54
C SER A 189 49.08 -25.25 -32.60
N ASN A 190 48.65 -25.69 -33.78
CA ASN A 190 48.19 -27.06 -34.02
C ASN A 190 49.41 -28.02 -34.09
N ALA A 191 50.38 -27.81 -33.19
CA ALA A 191 51.62 -28.56 -33.17
C ALA A 191 51.35 -29.99 -32.71
N VAL A 192 51.76 -30.95 -33.54
CA VAL A 192 51.54 -32.39 -33.27
C VAL A 192 52.69 -32.97 -32.43
N ARG A 193 53.85 -32.32 -32.44
CA ARG A 193 55.10 -32.77 -31.82
C ARG A 193 55.88 -31.59 -31.25
N GLY A 194 56.76 -31.86 -30.29
CA GLY A 194 57.72 -30.87 -29.80
C GLY A 194 58.83 -31.45 -28.91
N ILE A 195 59.94 -30.72 -28.82
CA ILE A 195 61.13 -31.08 -28.06
C ILE A 195 61.07 -30.46 -26.66
N LEU A 196 61.23 -31.29 -25.63
CA LEU A 196 61.25 -30.84 -24.24
C LEU A 196 62.53 -30.09 -23.92
N MET A 197 62.38 -28.88 -23.40
CA MET A 197 63.46 -28.06 -22.85
C MET A 197 63.38 -28.03 -21.32
N ARG A 198 64.49 -27.70 -20.66
CA ARG A 198 64.52 -27.56 -19.19
C ARG A 198 63.51 -26.53 -18.66
N GLU A 199 63.25 -25.50 -19.46
CA GLU A 199 62.37 -24.37 -19.14
C GLU A 199 60.91 -24.61 -19.57
N THR A 200 60.60 -25.74 -20.22
CA THR A 200 59.23 -26.09 -20.60
C THR A 200 58.35 -26.21 -19.37
N ASN A 201 57.17 -25.58 -19.39
CA ASN A 201 56.18 -25.69 -18.34
C ASN A 201 55.44 -27.04 -18.47
N ILE A 202 55.65 -27.95 -17.52
CA ILE A 202 55.03 -29.28 -17.52
C ILE A 202 53.82 -29.27 -16.60
N GLU A 203 52.68 -29.68 -17.12
CA GLU A 203 51.41 -29.70 -16.41
C GLU A 203 50.89 -31.14 -16.28
N PHE A 204 50.72 -31.62 -15.05
CA PHE A 204 50.14 -32.94 -14.81
C PHE A 204 48.65 -32.83 -14.49
N SER A 205 47.85 -33.66 -15.15
CA SER A 205 46.45 -33.93 -14.84
C SER A 205 46.26 -35.41 -14.49
N LYS A 206 45.27 -35.70 -13.65
CA LYS A 206 44.87 -37.09 -13.37
C LYS A 206 44.00 -37.60 -14.53
N LEU A 207 44.20 -38.86 -14.93
CA LEU A 207 43.28 -39.51 -15.85
C LEU A 207 41.88 -39.66 -15.20
N GLU A 208 40.80 -39.47 -15.96
CA GLU A 208 39.43 -39.63 -15.45
C GLU A 208 39.22 -41.03 -14.84
N GLY A 209 38.82 -41.07 -13.56
CA GLY A 209 38.65 -42.32 -12.80
C GLY A 209 39.91 -42.88 -12.13
N SER A 210 41.05 -42.19 -12.22
CA SER A 210 42.27 -42.56 -11.50
C SER A 210 42.22 -42.18 -10.00
N PHE A 211 42.86 -43.01 -9.17
CA PHE A 211 43.03 -42.79 -7.72
C PHE A 211 44.28 -41.96 -7.37
N VAL A 212 45.02 -41.46 -8.36
CA VAL A 212 46.19 -40.61 -8.11
C VAL A 212 45.73 -39.27 -7.51
N ASN A 213 46.27 -38.93 -6.33
CA ASN A 213 46.01 -37.66 -5.66
C ASN A 213 47.16 -36.68 -5.89
N LEU A 214 46.94 -35.67 -6.75
CA LEU A 214 47.92 -34.64 -7.10
C LEU A 214 47.66 -33.37 -6.27
N LYS A 215 48.67 -32.94 -5.52
CA LYS A 215 48.67 -31.65 -4.84
C LYS A 215 49.10 -30.57 -5.83
N VAL A 216 48.10 -29.81 -6.30
CA VAL A 216 48.28 -28.72 -7.27
C VAL A 216 49.14 -27.60 -6.66
N SER A 217 50.05 -27.03 -7.47
CA SER A 217 50.86 -25.87 -7.06
C SER A 217 50.01 -24.63 -6.72
N ARG A 218 50.45 -23.84 -5.73
CA ARG A 218 49.84 -22.55 -5.34
C ARG A 218 49.65 -21.57 -6.51
N LYS A 219 50.47 -21.68 -7.57
CA LYS A 219 50.33 -20.83 -8.78
C LYS A 219 49.13 -21.23 -9.64
N LYS A 220 48.84 -22.52 -9.80
CA LYS A 220 47.65 -23.02 -10.54
C LYS A 220 46.35 -22.80 -9.76
N ALA A 221 46.41 -22.88 -8.43
CA ALA A 221 45.27 -22.61 -7.55
C ALA A 221 44.74 -21.16 -7.63
N MET A 222 45.57 -20.19 -8.06
CA MET A 222 45.11 -18.81 -8.33
C MET A 222 44.36 -18.67 -9.65
N THR A 223 44.52 -19.61 -10.59
CA THR A 223 43.89 -19.63 -11.93
C THR A 223 42.80 -20.70 -12.06
N ALA A 224 42.49 -21.43 -10.99
CA ALA A 224 41.41 -22.42 -10.98
C ALA A 224 40.08 -21.69 -11.22
N LYS A 225 39.51 -21.93 -12.41
CA LYS A 225 38.17 -21.50 -12.90
C LYS A 225 37.61 -20.28 -12.16
N ALA A 226 37.99 -19.09 -12.60
CA ALA A 226 37.28 -17.88 -12.21
C ALA A 226 35.78 -18.12 -12.44
N LEU A 227 35.00 -18.17 -11.35
CA LEU A 227 33.55 -18.38 -11.37
C LEU A 227 32.81 -17.22 -12.07
N ILE A 228 33.52 -16.14 -12.41
CA ILE A 228 33.01 -14.88 -12.95
C ILE A 228 33.97 -14.36 -14.03
N LYS A 229 33.42 -13.87 -15.15
CA LYS A 229 34.19 -13.14 -16.17
C LYS A 229 34.59 -11.75 -15.66
N PRO A 230 35.87 -11.31 -15.81
CA PRO A 230 36.37 -10.10 -15.17
C PRO A 230 35.83 -8.76 -15.69
N ASP A 231 35.16 -8.72 -16.86
CA ASP A 231 34.58 -7.50 -17.43
C ASP A 231 33.07 -7.65 -17.62
N PHE A 232 32.27 -7.12 -16.69
CA PHE A 232 30.82 -7.33 -16.69
C PHE A 232 30.06 -6.06 -16.33
N GLN A 233 29.15 -5.64 -17.22
CA GLN A 233 28.24 -4.50 -16.98
C GLN A 233 26.84 -5.02 -16.61
N PHE A 234 26.24 -4.45 -15.58
CA PHE A 234 24.97 -4.93 -15.01
C PHE A 234 23.76 -4.70 -15.93
N GLU A 235 23.85 -3.67 -16.78
CA GLU A 235 22.84 -3.33 -17.79
C GLU A 235 22.67 -4.45 -18.83
N ASP A 236 23.76 -5.16 -19.16
CA ASP A 236 23.75 -6.28 -20.12
C ASP A 236 22.96 -7.49 -19.62
N LEU A 237 22.74 -7.60 -18.30
CA LEU A 237 21.90 -8.66 -17.71
C LEU A 237 20.41 -8.35 -17.72
N GLY A 238 20.02 -7.14 -18.13
CA GLY A 238 18.64 -6.69 -18.05
C GLY A 238 18.13 -6.51 -16.61
N ILE A 239 19.03 -6.19 -15.67
CA ILE A 239 18.68 -5.70 -14.33
C ILE A 239 18.94 -4.19 -14.32
N GLY A 240 17.96 -3.40 -13.90
CA GLY A 240 18.09 -1.95 -13.75
C GLY A 240 17.67 -1.50 -12.35
N GLY A 241 18.36 -0.52 -11.80
CA GLY A 241 17.99 0.18 -10.57
C GLY A 241 18.26 -0.54 -9.25
N LEU A 242 19.05 -1.63 -9.27
CA LEU A 242 19.34 -2.47 -8.09
C LEU A 242 20.85 -2.69 -7.88
N ASP A 243 21.67 -1.75 -8.35
CA ASP A 243 23.14 -1.89 -8.37
C ASP A 243 23.72 -1.97 -6.95
N ASP A 244 23.20 -1.18 -6.02
CA ASP A 244 23.68 -1.13 -4.63
C ASP A 244 23.32 -2.41 -3.86
N GLU A 245 22.08 -2.88 -3.98
CA GLU A 245 21.62 -4.15 -3.40
C GLU A 245 22.40 -5.32 -3.99
N PHE A 246 22.61 -5.34 -5.30
CA PHE A 246 23.36 -6.40 -5.96
C PHE A 246 24.83 -6.41 -5.49
N ASN A 247 25.48 -5.24 -5.43
CA ASN A 247 26.85 -5.11 -4.93
C ASN A 247 26.97 -5.56 -3.46
N ALA A 248 25.95 -5.28 -2.64
CA ALA A 248 25.89 -5.74 -1.26
C ALA A 248 25.77 -7.27 -1.17
N ILE A 249 24.90 -7.90 -1.98
CA ILE A 249 24.79 -9.36 -2.09
C ILE A 249 26.13 -9.93 -2.55
N PHE A 250 26.74 -9.33 -3.57
CA PHE A 250 27.99 -9.78 -4.15
C PHE A 250 29.12 -9.84 -3.15
N ARG A 251 29.31 -8.74 -2.41
CA ARG A 251 30.32 -8.64 -1.36
C ARG A 251 30.06 -9.60 -0.20
N ARG A 252 28.80 -9.80 0.20
CA ARG A 252 28.45 -10.61 1.39
C ARG A 252 28.39 -12.11 1.11
N ALA A 253 27.80 -12.51 -0.02
CA ALA A 253 27.55 -13.92 -0.34
C ALA A 253 28.61 -14.52 -1.28
N PHE A 254 29.03 -13.78 -2.32
CA PHE A 254 29.87 -14.34 -3.39
C PHE A 254 31.36 -14.14 -3.18
N ALA A 255 31.78 -13.13 -2.41
CA ALA A 255 33.21 -12.86 -2.17
C ALA A 255 33.97 -14.10 -1.69
N SER A 256 33.43 -14.84 -0.71
CA SER A 256 34.08 -16.05 -0.20
C SER A 256 34.31 -17.12 -1.27
N ARG A 257 33.47 -17.20 -2.31
CA ARG A 257 33.57 -18.20 -3.38
C ARG A 257 34.40 -17.75 -4.57
N ILE A 258 34.64 -16.44 -4.69
CA ILE A 258 35.47 -15.85 -5.76
C ILE A 258 36.96 -15.91 -5.37
N PHE A 259 37.26 -15.71 -4.07
CA PHE A 259 38.64 -15.77 -3.60
C PHE A 259 39.17 -17.22 -3.59
N PRO A 260 40.49 -17.43 -3.80
CA PRO A 260 41.09 -18.76 -3.80
C PRO A 260 40.80 -19.51 -2.48
N PRO A 261 40.47 -20.82 -2.53
CA PRO A 261 40.07 -21.59 -1.34
C PRO A 261 41.15 -21.59 -0.26
N ALA A 262 42.42 -21.59 -0.65
CA ALA A 262 43.56 -21.51 0.28
C ALA A 262 43.63 -20.22 1.12
N LEU A 263 43.00 -19.12 0.66
CA LEU A 263 42.90 -17.89 1.44
C LEU A 263 41.69 -17.94 2.38
N VAL A 264 40.57 -18.50 1.93
CA VAL A 264 39.35 -18.66 2.72
C VAL A 264 39.58 -19.60 3.91
N GLU A 265 40.27 -20.72 3.68
CA GLU A 265 40.65 -21.68 4.72
C GLU A 265 41.56 -21.02 5.79
N LYS A 266 42.51 -20.17 5.37
CA LYS A 266 43.35 -19.39 6.30
C LYS A 266 42.57 -18.38 7.12
N LEU A 267 41.52 -17.81 6.55
CA LEU A 267 40.63 -16.87 7.24
C LEU A 267 39.63 -17.61 8.15
N GLY A 268 39.48 -18.93 8.00
CA GLY A 268 38.53 -19.74 8.77
C GLY A 268 37.06 -19.36 8.49
N VAL A 269 36.79 -18.76 7.33
CA VAL A 269 35.44 -18.26 6.99
C VAL A 269 34.67 -19.37 6.28
N GLN A 270 33.47 -19.66 6.79
CA GLN A 270 32.55 -20.58 6.11
C GLN A 270 31.84 -19.87 4.96
N HIS A 271 31.57 -20.60 3.88
CA HIS A 271 30.78 -20.07 2.77
C HIS A 271 29.33 -19.84 3.18
N VAL A 272 28.76 -18.72 2.70
CA VAL A 272 27.34 -18.44 2.88
C VAL A 272 26.52 -19.51 2.15
N LYS A 273 25.59 -20.12 2.89
CA LYS A 273 24.71 -21.19 2.39
C LYS A 273 23.39 -20.66 1.83
N GLY A 274 22.95 -19.49 2.24
CA GLY A 274 21.60 -19.02 1.96
C GLY A 274 21.46 -17.50 1.83
N ILE A 275 20.70 -17.08 0.83
CA ILE A 275 20.28 -15.70 0.58
C ILE A 275 18.75 -15.66 0.60
N LEU A 276 18.16 -14.69 1.30
CA LEU A 276 16.73 -14.41 1.26
C LEU A 276 16.49 -13.05 0.61
N LEU A 277 15.79 -13.06 -0.53
CA LEU A 277 15.31 -11.86 -1.21
C LEU A 277 13.86 -11.63 -0.80
N TYR A 278 13.57 -10.47 -0.19
CA TYR A 278 12.20 -10.12 0.18
C TYR A 278 11.84 -8.70 -0.25
N GLY A 279 10.56 -8.41 -0.43
CA GLY A 279 10.11 -7.07 -0.83
C GLY A 279 8.75 -7.10 -1.52
N PRO A 280 8.20 -5.93 -1.90
CA PRO A 280 6.92 -5.84 -2.59
C PRO A 280 6.84 -6.70 -3.86
N PRO A 281 5.65 -7.18 -4.26
CA PRO A 281 5.50 -7.90 -5.53
C PRO A 281 5.90 -7.02 -6.72
N GLY A 282 6.37 -7.64 -7.81
CA GLY A 282 6.71 -6.91 -9.04
C GLY A 282 8.07 -6.20 -9.06
N THR A 283 8.85 -6.24 -7.97
CA THR A 283 10.18 -5.57 -7.89
C THR A 283 11.34 -6.35 -8.53
N GLY A 284 11.08 -7.47 -9.19
CA GLY A 284 12.11 -8.20 -9.94
C GLY A 284 12.92 -9.24 -9.13
N LYS A 285 12.45 -9.66 -7.95
CA LYS A 285 13.11 -10.69 -7.11
C LYS A 285 13.45 -11.98 -7.88
N THR A 286 12.48 -12.52 -8.64
CA THR A 286 12.66 -13.73 -9.47
C THR A 286 13.66 -13.50 -10.61
N LEU A 287 13.70 -12.30 -11.18
CA LEU A 287 14.66 -11.95 -12.23
C LEU A 287 16.08 -11.88 -11.64
N MET A 288 16.26 -11.22 -10.50
CA MET A 288 17.53 -11.17 -9.77
C MET A 288 18.06 -12.58 -9.45
N ALA A 289 17.24 -13.45 -8.88
CA ALA A 289 17.67 -14.82 -8.54
C ALA A 289 18.10 -15.62 -9.77
N ARG A 290 17.36 -15.52 -10.88
CA ARG A 290 17.71 -16.20 -12.15
C ARG A 290 19.02 -15.68 -12.74
N GLN A 291 19.25 -14.36 -12.70
CA GLN A 291 20.47 -13.79 -13.24
C GLN A 291 21.68 -14.08 -12.36
N ILE A 292 21.53 -14.07 -11.03
CA ILE A 292 22.56 -14.56 -10.11
C ILE A 292 22.95 -16.01 -10.45
N GLY A 293 21.96 -16.87 -10.69
CA GLY A 293 22.18 -18.26 -11.10
C GLY A 293 22.92 -18.42 -12.43
N LYS A 294 22.65 -17.54 -13.42
CA LYS A 294 23.35 -17.54 -14.72
C LYS A 294 24.75 -16.92 -14.67
N MET A 295 24.95 -15.90 -13.83
CA MET A 295 26.22 -15.18 -13.70
C MET A 295 27.29 -16.06 -13.06
N LEU A 296 26.90 -16.82 -12.04
CA LEU A 296 27.78 -17.80 -11.44
C LEU A 296 27.93 -18.94 -12.44
N ASN A 297 29.16 -19.28 -12.82
CA ASN A 297 29.48 -20.43 -13.69
C ASN A 297 29.26 -21.78 -12.96
N ALA A 298 28.09 -21.90 -12.33
CA ALA A 298 27.60 -23.02 -11.54
C ALA A 298 26.87 -24.03 -12.45
N LYS A 299 26.48 -25.16 -11.88
CA LYS A 299 25.54 -26.06 -12.56
C LYS A 299 24.18 -25.38 -12.72
N GLU A 300 23.40 -25.85 -13.69
CA GLU A 300 22.08 -25.29 -13.99
C GLU A 300 21.24 -25.16 -12.71
N PRO A 301 20.71 -23.95 -12.40
CA PRO A 301 20.01 -23.71 -11.14
C PRO A 301 18.69 -24.46 -11.12
N LYS A 302 18.41 -25.16 -10.00
CA LYS A 302 17.12 -25.81 -9.77
C LYS A 302 16.15 -24.78 -9.23
N ILE A 303 15.14 -24.42 -10.01
CA ILE A 303 14.08 -23.49 -9.60
C ILE A 303 12.86 -24.31 -9.19
N VAL A 304 12.40 -24.10 -7.96
CA VAL A 304 11.23 -24.78 -7.39
C VAL A 304 10.31 -23.74 -6.78
N SER A 305 9.01 -23.85 -7.05
CA SER A 305 8.03 -23.00 -6.39
C SER A 305 7.62 -23.60 -5.04
N GLY A 306 7.43 -22.79 -4.01
CA GLY A 306 7.05 -23.25 -2.66
C GLY A 306 5.86 -24.22 -2.67
N PRO A 307 4.72 -23.85 -3.29
CA PRO A 307 3.56 -24.75 -3.42
C PRO A 307 3.84 -26.08 -4.15
N GLU A 308 4.81 -26.12 -5.06
CA GLU A 308 5.17 -27.32 -5.83
C GLU A 308 5.80 -28.40 -4.94
N VAL A 309 6.43 -28.00 -3.83
CA VAL A 309 7.01 -28.91 -2.84
C VAL A 309 5.93 -29.61 -2.02
N LEU A 310 4.74 -28.99 -1.86
CA LEU A 310 3.66 -29.50 -1.02
C LEU A 310 2.82 -30.54 -1.76
N SER A 311 2.78 -31.76 -1.22
CA SER A 311 1.86 -32.82 -1.65
C SER A 311 0.78 -33.08 -0.60
N LYS A 312 -0.37 -33.59 -1.05
CA LYS A 312 -1.47 -34.07 -0.18
C LYS A 312 -1.10 -35.35 0.57
N PHE A 313 -0.07 -36.07 0.13
CA PHE A 313 0.38 -37.32 0.77
C PHE A 313 1.43 -37.02 1.84
N VAL A 314 1.14 -37.43 3.08
CA VAL A 314 2.02 -37.25 4.24
C VAL A 314 3.39 -37.90 3.97
N GLY A 315 4.48 -37.18 4.23
CA GLY A 315 5.86 -37.62 4.00
C GLY A 315 6.40 -37.39 2.57
N GLN A 316 5.53 -37.23 1.56
CA GLN A 316 5.98 -37.00 0.18
C GLN A 316 6.61 -35.61 0.01
N SER A 317 6.08 -34.60 0.69
CA SER A 317 6.67 -33.24 0.70
C SER A 317 8.11 -33.23 1.24
N GLU A 318 8.40 -34.04 2.27
CA GLU A 318 9.75 -34.19 2.82
C GLU A 318 10.70 -34.94 1.88
N GLU A 319 10.20 -35.98 1.21
CA GLU A 319 10.95 -36.73 0.21
C GLU A 319 11.31 -35.84 -0.99
N ASN A 320 10.37 -34.99 -1.43
CA ASN A 320 10.62 -34.01 -2.50
C ASN A 320 11.75 -33.05 -2.13
N VAL A 321 11.76 -32.51 -0.91
CA VAL A 321 12.88 -31.69 -0.41
C VAL A 321 14.18 -32.50 -0.42
N ARG A 322 14.18 -33.76 0.04
CA ARG A 322 15.38 -34.60 0.06
C ARG A 322 15.94 -34.85 -1.34
N LYS A 323 15.08 -35.08 -2.33
CA LYS A 323 15.46 -35.28 -3.74
C LYS A 323 16.13 -34.04 -4.34
N LEU A 324 15.72 -32.83 -3.94
CA LEU A 324 16.35 -31.60 -4.44
C LEU A 324 17.84 -31.50 -4.09
N PHE A 325 18.21 -31.94 -2.87
CA PHE A 325 19.59 -31.93 -2.37
C PHE A 325 20.42 -33.17 -2.75
N GLY A 326 19.79 -34.25 -3.22
CA GLY A 326 20.46 -35.53 -3.50
C GLY A 326 21.66 -35.41 -4.45
N ASP A 327 21.47 -34.77 -5.61
CA ASP A 327 22.55 -34.62 -6.61
C ASP A 327 23.75 -33.83 -6.07
N ALA A 328 23.50 -32.85 -5.20
CA ALA A 328 24.55 -32.03 -4.58
C ALA A 328 25.33 -32.82 -3.52
N GLU A 329 24.63 -33.65 -2.74
CA GLU A 329 25.21 -34.55 -1.74
C GLU A 329 26.10 -35.62 -2.37
N GLU A 330 25.62 -36.26 -3.45
CA GLU A 330 26.37 -37.30 -4.16
C GLU A 330 27.66 -36.75 -4.78
N GLU A 331 27.59 -35.56 -5.39
CA GLU A 331 28.78 -34.94 -5.97
C GLU A 331 29.76 -34.45 -4.90
N TYR A 332 29.26 -33.88 -3.80
CA TYR A 332 30.11 -33.48 -2.68
C TYR A 332 30.83 -34.69 -2.08
N ARG A 333 30.15 -35.83 -1.92
CA ARG A 333 30.75 -37.07 -1.43
C ARG A 333 31.82 -37.62 -2.38
N ALA A 334 31.65 -37.44 -3.69
CA ALA A 334 32.60 -37.94 -4.70
C ALA A 334 33.83 -37.03 -4.90
N LYS A 335 33.67 -35.71 -4.78
CA LYS A 335 34.69 -34.71 -5.17
C LYS A 335 35.14 -33.79 -4.03
N GLY A 336 34.48 -33.80 -2.88
CA GLY A 336 34.79 -32.92 -1.75
C GLY A 336 34.72 -31.43 -2.11
N GLU A 337 35.73 -30.67 -1.70
CA GLU A 337 35.84 -29.22 -1.92
C GLU A 337 36.02 -28.83 -3.40
N ASP A 338 36.38 -29.78 -4.29
CA ASP A 338 36.46 -29.56 -5.74
C ASP A 338 35.11 -29.71 -6.45
N SER A 339 34.02 -29.90 -5.71
CA SER A 339 32.68 -30.01 -6.27
C SER A 339 32.17 -28.67 -6.82
N GLY A 340 31.37 -28.75 -7.88
CA GLY A 340 30.73 -27.57 -8.46
C GLY A 340 29.65 -27.00 -7.53
N LEU A 341 29.41 -25.69 -7.63
CA LEU A 341 28.33 -25.03 -6.91
C LEU A 341 26.96 -25.48 -7.45
N HIS A 342 26.09 -25.96 -6.55
CA HIS A 342 24.68 -26.23 -6.82
C HIS A 342 23.82 -25.10 -6.27
N ILE A 343 22.99 -24.50 -7.13
CA ILE A 343 22.10 -23.40 -6.76
C ILE A 343 20.66 -23.92 -6.73
N ILE A 344 19.98 -23.73 -5.60
CA ILE A 344 18.56 -24.07 -5.42
C ILE A 344 17.80 -22.78 -5.15
N ILE A 345 16.84 -22.45 -6.02
CA ILE A 345 16.02 -21.26 -5.93
C ILE A 345 14.62 -21.67 -5.49
N PHE A 346 14.19 -21.18 -4.33
CA PHE A 346 12.82 -21.33 -3.84
C PHE A 346 12.05 -20.03 -4.07
N ASP A 347 11.04 -20.07 -4.94
CA ASP A 347 10.06 -18.99 -5.05
C ASP A 347 8.93 -19.19 -4.03
N GLU A 348 8.33 -18.11 -3.55
CA GLU A 348 7.27 -18.14 -2.51
C GLU A 348 7.63 -19.02 -1.30
N LEU A 349 8.81 -18.79 -0.71
CA LEU A 349 9.31 -19.57 0.42
C LEU A 349 8.35 -19.53 1.63
N ASP A 350 7.58 -18.46 1.78
CA ASP A 350 6.54 -18.30 2.82
C ASP A 350 5.35 -19.27 2.67
N ALA A 351 5.18 -19.92 1.52
CA ALA A 351 4.19 -20.98 1.36
C ALA A 351 4.56 -22.25 2.14
N ILE A 352 5.85 -22.59 2.19
CA ILE A 352 6.38 -23.83 2.83
C ILE A 352 7.00 -23.59 4.20
N CYS A 353 7.48 -22.38 4.47
CA CYS A 353 8.26 -22.06 5.66
C CYS A 353 7.57 -21.08 6.59
N LYS A 354 6.30 -21.34 6.91
CA LYS A 354 5.53 -20.53 7.85
C LYS A 354 6.07 -20.66 9.28
N SER A 355 5.89 -19.61 10.09
CA SER A 355 6.19 -19.63 11.52
C SER A 355 5.52 -20.81 12.24
N ARG A 356 6.33 -21.66 12.88
CA ARG A 356 5.85 -22.86 13.59
C ARG A 356 4.81 -22.52 14.64
N GLY A 357 3.79 -23.36 14.78
CA GLY A 357 2.79 -23.25 15.85
C GLY A 357 1.58 -22.35 15.54
N SER A 358 1.46 -21.79 14.33
CA SER A 358 0.22 -21.15 13.87
C SER A 358 -0.86 -22.22 13.58
N ARG A 359 -1.52 -22.72 14.64
CA ARG A 359 -2.45 -23.88 14.65
C ARG A 359 -3.76 -23.71 13.85
N SER A 360 -3.94 -22.66 13.05
CA SER A 360 -5.17 -22.47 12.28
C SER A 360 -5.08 -23.15 10.91
N GLY A 361 -5.56 -24.40 10.84
CA GLY A 361 -6.06 -25.01 9.59
C GLY A 361 -5.12 -25.86 8.75
N ASP A 362 -3.85 -26.05 9.14
CA ASP A 362 -2.91 -26.90 8.40
C ASP A 362 -2.59 -28.23 9.12
N THR A 363 -2.36 -29.28 8.34
CA THR A 363 -2.15 -30.68 8.75
C THR A 363 -0.79 -30.94 9.42
N GLY A 364 -0.05 -29.90 9.79
CA GLY A 364 1.31 -29.99 10.35
C GLY A 364 2.39 -30.34 9.30
N VAL A 365 2.02 -30.47 8.03
CA VAL A 365 2.95 -30.75 6.92
C VAL A 365 3.94 -29.60 6.71
N GLY A 366 3.51 -28.35 6.90
CA GLY A 366 4.42 -27.20 6.86
C GLY A 366 5.58 -27.32 7.87
N ASP A 367 5.27 -27.63 9.13
CA ASP A 367 6.29 -27.76 10.19
C ASP A 367 7.31 -28.86 9.89
N SER A 368 6.86 -29.98 9.30
CA SER A 368 7.74 -31.10 8.98
C SER A 368 8.67 -30.80 7.79
N VAL A 369 8.17 -30.07 6.78
CA VAL A 369 8.97 -29.56 5.66
C VAL A 369 10.04 -28.58 6.14
N VAL A 370 9.72 -27.64 7.05
CA VAL A 370 10.72 -26.72 7.62
C VAL A 370 11.81 -27.49 8.36
N ASN A 371 11.44 -28.49 9.17
CA ASN A 371 12.43 -29.33 9.87
C ASN A 371 13.35 -30.08 8.90
N GLN A 372 12.79 -30.62 7.81
CA GLN A 372 13.58 -31.31 6.79
C GLN A 372 14.53 -30.37 6.04
N LEU A 373 14.11 -29.13 5.75
CA LEU A 373 14.98 -28.12 5.13
C LEU A 373 16.12 -27.72 6.08
N LEU A 374 15.81 -27.48 7.37
CA LEU A 374 16.84 -27.18 8.39
C LEU A 374 17.84 -28.31 8.54
N ALA A 375 17.40 -29.57 8.55
CA ALA A 375 18.28 -30.73 8.64
C ALA A 375 19.22 -30.85 7.43
N LYS A 376 18.82 -30.37 6.24
CA LYS A 376 19.67 -30.34 5.04
C LYS A 376 20.66 -29.17 5.03
N MET A 377 20.36 -28.07 5.72
CA MET A 377 21.26 -26.92 5.84
C MET A 377 22.31 -27.09 6.95
N ASP A 378 21.88 -27.62 8.10
CA ASP A 378 22.68 -27.73 9.35
C ASP A 378 23.11 -29.15 9.68
N GLY A 379 22.80 -30.12 8.83
CA GLY A 379 23.06 -31.54 9.07
C GLY A 379 24.52 -31.86 9.44
N VAL A 380 24.73 -33.07 9.96
CA VAL A 380 26.04 -33.57 10.41
C VAL A 380 27.08 -33.56 9.28
N GLU A 381 26.65 -33.77 8.04
CA GLU A 381 27.45 -33.55 6.83
C GLU A 381 27.16 -32.15 6.27
N GLN A 382 27.98 -31.16 6.63
CA GLN A 382 27.84 -29.79 6.10
C GLN A 382 28.26 -29.76 4.63
N LEU A 383 27.30 -29.44 3.75
CA LEU A 383 27.54 -29.25 2.32
C LEU A 383 28.04 -27.83 2.07
N ASN A 384 29.31 -27.69 1.70
CA ASN A 384 29.90 -26.40 1.34
C ASN A 384 29.60 -26.00 -0.12
N ASN A 385 29.14 -26.94 -0.95
CA ASN A 385 28.90 -26.77 -2.38
C ASN A 385 27.46 -26.37 -2.76
N ILE A 386 26.62 -26.02 -1.78
CA ILE A 386 25.24 -25.58 -2.02
C ILE A 386 25.04 -24.09 -1.75
N LEU A 387 24.16 -23.46 -2.53
CA LEU A 387 23.64 -22.12 -2.28
C LEU A 387 22.12 -22.12 -2.47
N ILE A 388 21.41 -21.72 -1.42
CA ILE A 388 19.95 -21.60 -1.42
C ILE A 388 19.58 -20.13 -1.61
N ILE A 389 18.70 -19.83 -2.56
CA ILE A 389 18.13 -18.49 -2.75
C ILE A 389 16.63 -18.59 -2.48
N GLY A 390 16.17 -18.07 -1.35
CA GLY A 390 14.76 -17.95 -1.02
C GLY A 390 14.21 -16.62 -1.49
N MET A 391 13.00 -16.62 -2.06
CA MET A 391 12.28 -15.41 -2.42
C MET A 391 10.95 -15.38 -1.71
N THR A 392 10.57 -14.22 -1.18
CA THR A 392 9.27 -14.04 -0.54
C THR A 392 8.76 -12.61 -0.70
N ASN A 393 7.45 -12.42 -0.61
CA ASN A 393 6.87 -11.08 -0.47
C ASN A 393 6.78 -10.66 1.01
N ARG A 394 6.77 -11.63 1.93
CA ARG A 394 6.45 -11.43 3.36
C ARG A 394 7.48 -12.11 4.25
N LYS A 395 8.51 -11.34 4.64
CA LYS A 395 9.55 -11.82 5.58
C LYS A 395 8.97 -12.20 6.95
N ASP A 396 7.93 -11.50 7.40
CA ASP A 396 7.26 -11.72 8.68
C ASP A 396 6.60 -13.10 8.81
N MET A 397 6.24 -13.71 7.69
CA MET A 397 5.61 -15.03 7.66
C MET A 397 6.62 -16.18 7.76
N ILE A 398 7.91 -15.91 7.56
CA ILE A 398 8.96 -16.93 7.53
C ILE A 398 9.39 -17.32 8.94
N ASP A 399 9.59 -18.62 9.16
CA ASP A 399 10.12 -19.15 10.41
C ASP A 399 11.50 -18.55 10.77
N GLU A 400 11.60 -17.98 11.97
CA GLU A 400 12.82 -17.32 12.46
C GLU A 400 14.02 -18.27 12.54
N ALA A 401 13.82 -19.59 12.62
CA ALA A 401 14.94 -20.51 12.66
C ALA A 401 15.69 -20.51 11.32
N LEU A 402 15.01 -20.34 10.18
CA LEU A 402 15.68 -20.25 8.88
C LEU A 402 16.49 -18.96 8.71
N LEU A 403 16.06 -17.87 9.35
CA LEU A 403 16.67 -16.54 9.28
C LEU A 403 17.95 -16.39 10.14
N ARG A 404 18.42 -17.47 10.77
CA ARG A 404 19.61 -17.43 11.62
C ARG A 404 20.89 -17.47 10.78
N PRO A 405 21.96 -16.76 11.20
CA PRO A 405 23.28 -16.87 10.57
C PRO A 405 23.75 -18.33 10.47
N GLY A 406 24.37 -18.70 9.34
CA GLY A 406 24.70 -20.09 9.00
C GLY A 406 23.65 -20.81 8.15
N ARG A 407 22.41 -20.28 8.07
CA ARG A 407 21.33 -20.77 7.21
C ARG A 407 21.03 -19.77 6.08
N LEU A 408 19.91 -19.05 6.14
CA LEU A 408 19.67 -17.86 5.31
C LEU A 408 20.32 -16.68 6.02
N GLU A 409 21.60 -16.44 5.75
CA GLU A 409 22.36 -15.41 6.46
C GLU A 409 22.14 -14.02 5.87
N VAL A 410 22.10 -13.94 4.53
CA VAL A 410 21.97 -12.66 3.83
C VAL A 410 20.51 -12.39 3.53
N HIS A 411 19.92 -11.48 4.29
CA HIS A 411 18.59 -10.94 4.00
C HIS A 411 18.71 -9.64 3.22
N MET A 412 18.20 -9.62 1.99
CA MET A 412 18.18 -8.43 1.15
C MET A 412 16.74 -8.01 0.87
N GLU A 413 16.43 -6.75 1.19
CA GLU A 413 15.16 -6.13 0.81
C GLU A 413 15.30 -5.55 -0.60
N ILE A 414 14.43 -5.95 -1.51
CA ILE A 414 14.33 -5.41 -2.87
C ILE A 414 13.14 -4.45 -2.88
N GLY A 415 13.45 -3.16 -2.79
CA GLY A 415 12.48 -2.07 -2.78
C GLY A 415 11.93 -1.74 -4.17
N LEU A 416 11.11 -0.68 -4.23
CA LEU A 416 10.71 -0.08 -5.49
C LEU A 416 11.88 0.68 -6.12
N PRO A 417 11.98 0.72 -7.46
CA PRO A 417 13.06 1.43 -8.13
C PRO A 417 12.96 2.95 -7.97
N ASP A 418 14.10 3.58 -7.70
CA ASP A 418 14.26 5.03 -7.75
C ASP A 418 14.10 5.57 -9.18
N GLU A 419 13.98 6.89 -9.35
CA GLU A 419 13.81 7.53 -10.66
C GLU A 419 14.88 7.12 -11.68
N LYS A 420 16.15 7.10 -11.28
CA LYS A 420 17.26 6.59 -12.10
C LYS A 420 17.10 5.10 -12.42
N GLY A 421 16.61 4.32 -11.46
CA GLY A 421 16.34 2.89 -11.65
C GLY A 421 15.19 2.66 -12.63
N ARG A 422 14.12 3.44 -12.55
CA ARG A 422 13.00 3.41 -13.51
C ARG A 422 13.46 3.75 -14.92
N LEU A 423 14.31 4.77 -15.07
CA LEU A 423 14.93 5.11 -16.34
C LEU A 423 15.77 3.95 -16.90
N GLN A 424 16.58 3.28 -16.07
CA GLN A 424 17.33 2.09 -16.50
C GLN A 424 16.40 0.96 -16.93
N ILE A 425 15.35 0.67 -16.18
CA ILE A 425 14.36 -0.38 -16.51
C ILE A 425 13.63 -0.05 -17.84
N LEU A 426 13.21 1.20 -18.03
CA LEU A 426 12.61 1.69 -19.27
C LEU A 426 13.59 1.52 -20.45
N LYS A 427 14.86 1.90 -20.28
CA LYS A 427 15.91 1.71 -21.28
C LYS A 427 16.10 0.23 -21.65
N ILE A 428 16.10 -0.67 -20.67
CA ILE A 428 16.24 -2.11 -20.91
C ILE A 428 15.07 -2.66 -21.74
N HIS A 429 13.84 -2.30 -21.38
CA HIS A 429 12.65 -2.79 -22.10
C HIS A 429 12.48 -2.16 -23.49
N THR A 430 12.92 -0.91 -23.67
CA THR A 430 12.86 -0.18 -24.95
C THR A 430 14.09 -0.41 -25.82
N ALA A 431 15.19 -1.00 -25.32
CA ALA A 431 16.42 -1.23 -26.07
C ALA A 431 16.17 -1.99 -27.38
N LYS A 432 15.35 -3.05 -27.34
CA LYS A 432 15.01 -3.82 -28.55
C LYS A 432 14.18 -3.01 -29.55
N MET A 433 13.27 -2.18 -29.06
CA MET A 433 12.44 -1.30 -29.91
C MET A 433 13.31 -0.23 -30.58
N LYS A 434 14.27 0.32 -29.85
CA LYS A 434 15.23 1.30 -30.34
C LYS A 434 16.22 0.72 -31.35
N THR A 435 16.78 -0.47 -31.10
CA THR A 435 17.68 -1.14 -32.05
C THR A 435 16.99 -1.49 -33.37
N ASN A 436 15.69 -1.76 -33.32
CA ASN A 436 14.88 -2.11 -34.49
C ASN A 436 14.19 -0.90 -35.15
N ASP A 437 14.47 0.34 -34.72
CA ASP A 437 13.84 1.59 -35.22
C ASP A 437 12.29 1.65 -35.13
N VAL A 438 11.71 0.96 -34.13
CA VAL A 438 10.25 0.87 -33.88
C VAL A 438 9.80 1.90 -32.83
N LEU A 439 10.73 2.61 -32.20
CA LEU A 439 10.44 3.69 -31.25
C LEU A 439 10.57 5.03 -31.96
N GLU A 440 9.55 5.89 -31.84
CA GLU A 440 9.57 7.23 -32.42
C GLU A 440 10.47 8.19 -31.62
N ASP A 441 11.05 9.20 -32.29
CA ASP A 441 11.99 10.16 -31.67
C ASP A 441 11.32 11.11 -30.67
N ASP A 442 9.98 11.15 -30.63
CA ASP A 442 9.18 11.93 -29.70
C ASP A 442 9.18 11.36 -28.27
N VAL A 443 9.56 10.08 -28.09
CA VAL A 443 9.49 9.39 -26.81
C VAL A 443 10.66 9.77 -25.91
N SER A 444 10.37 10.59 -24.89
CA SER A 444 11.31 10.91 -23.81
C SER A 444 11.21 9.90 -22.66
N LEU A 445 12.25 9.06 -22.50
CA LEU A 445 12.31 8.09 -21.39
C LEU A 445 12.48 8.76 -20.02
N ASP A 446 13.10 9.94 -19.98
CA ASP A 446 13.28 10.71 -18.74
C ASP A 446 11.92 11.24 -18.23
N GLU A 447 11.09 11.74 -19.14
CA GLU A 447 9.72 12.18 -18.81
C GLU A 447 8.86 11.02 -18.31
N LEU A 448 8.95 9.84 -18.95
CA LEU A 448 8.26 8.64 -18.49
C LEU A 448 8.72 8.18 -17.10
N ALA A 449 10.02 8.32 -16.78
CA ALA A 449 10.55 7.97 -15.46
C ALA A 449 10.02 8.91 -14.35
N GLU A 450 9.77 10.18 -14.68
CA GLU A 450 9.17 11.16 -13.77
C GLU A 450 7.67 10.89 -13.55
N LEU A 451 6.93 10.52 -14.59
CA LEU A 451 5.49 10.21 -14.52
C LEU A 451 5.20 8.86 -13.85
N THR A 452 6.10 7.88 -13.93
CA THR A 452 5.92 6.52 -13.37
C THR A 452 6.29 6.41 -11.88
N LYS A 453 5.86 7.35 -11.05
CA LYS A 453 6.16 7.34 -9.60
C LYS A 453 5.60 6.09 -8.92
N ASN A 454 6.43 5.39 -8.13
CA ASN A 454 6.14 4.13 -7.42
C ASN A 454 5.81 2.92 -8.29
N TYR A 455 6.03 2.98 -9.61
CA TYR A 455 5.87 1.80 -10.43
C TYR A 455 6.97 0.79 -10.11
N SER A 456 6.58 -0.46 -9.94
CA SER A 456 7.45 -1.62 -9.86
C SER A 456 8.00 -1.98 -11.25
N GLY A 457 9.10 -2.73 -11.32
CA GLY A 457 9.66 -3.17 -12.60
C GLY A 457 8.68 -3.94 -13.47
N ALA A 458 7.79 -4.73 -12.86
CA ALA A 458 6.73 -5.44 -13.57
C ALA A 458 5.68 -4.49 -14.17
N GLU A 459 5.30 -3.43 -13.45
CA GLU A 459 4.35 -2.43 -13.94
C GLU A 459 4.95 -1.57 -15.05
N ILE A 460 6.23 -1.18 -14.93
CA ILE A 460 6.96 -0.48 -16.01
C ILE A 460 7.01 -1.35 -17.28
N SER A 461 7.30 -2.65 -17.14
CA SER A 461 7.19 -3.59 -18.26
C SER A 461 5.76 -3.68 -18.80
N GLY A 462 4.76 -3.58 -17.92
CA GLY A 462 3.35 -3.51 -18.27
C GLY A 462 3.02 -2.28 -19.12
N VAL A 463 3.50 -1.09 -18.74
CA VAL A 463 3.33 0.16 -19.50
C VAL A 463 3.90 0.03 -20.91
N VAL A 464 5.13 -0.50 -21.06
CA VAL A 464 5.77 -0.70 -22.37
C VAL A 464 4.96 -1.69 -23.23
N LYS A 465 4.42 -2.76 -22.65
CA LYS A 465 3.56 -3.72 -23.35
C LYS A 465 2.22 -3.13 -23.74
N ALA A 466 1.59 -2.34 -22.86
CA ALA A 466 0.34 -1.66 -23.14
C ALA A 466 0.53 -0.60 -24.25
N ALA A 467 1.60 0.18 -24.21
CA ALA A 467 1.94 1.12 -25.28
C ALA A 467 2.12 0.42 -26.63
N SER A 468 2.80 -0.74 -26.64
CA SER A 468 2.90 -1.58 -27.83
C SER A 468 1.54 -2.08 -28.32
N SER A 469 0.64 -2.42 -27.38
CA SER A 469 -0.73 -2.85 -27.69
C SER A 469 -1.58 -1.72 -28.28
N TYR A 470 -1.44 -0.48 -27.78
CA TYR A 470 -2.07 0.70 -28.37
C TYR A 470 -1.54 0.95 -29.78
N ALA A 471 -0.22 0.85 -29.98
CA ALA A 471 0.37 0.94 -31.31
C ALA A 471 -0.19 -0.13 -32.25
N PHE A 472 -0.30 -1.40 -31.82
CA PHE A 472 -0.95 -2.46 -32.63
C PHE A 472 -2.41 -2.13 -32.95
N SER A 473 -3.17 -1.62 -31.98
CA SER A 473 -4.59 -1.27 -32.13
C SER A 473 -4.81 -0.18 -33.21
N ARG A 474 -3.91 0.80 -33.31
CA ARG A 474 -4.00 1.87 -34.33
C ARG A 474 -3.95 1.31 -35.77
N HIS A 475 -3.23 0.22 -36.00
CA HIS A 475 -3.04 -0.36 -37.32
C HIS A 475 -3.98 -1.54 -37.63
N ILE A 476 -4.82 -1.95 -36.67
CA ILE A 476 -5.87 -2.97 -36.85
C ILE A 476 -7.19 -2.28 -37.22
N LYS A 477 -7.72 -2.57 -38.41
CA LYS A 477 -9.05 -2.05 -38.82
C LYS A 477 -10.16 -2.72 -38.00
N VAL A 478 -10.75 -1.96 -37.07
CA VAL A 478 -11.93 -2.37 -36.29
C VAL A 478 -13.11 -2.59 -37.25
N GLY A 479 -13.46 -3.85 -37.52
CA GLY A 479 -14.63 -4.22 -38.34
C GLY A 479 -14.43 -5.37 -39.34
N THR A 480 -13.20 -5.82 -39.60
CA THR A 480 -12.93 -6.99 -40.45
C THR A 480 -12.00 -7.98 -39.75
N MET A 481 -12.45 -9.23 -39.60
CA MET A 481 -11.64 -10.31 -39.01
C MET A 481 -10.34 -10.46 -39.83
N ALA A 482 -9.22 -10.03 -39.25
CA ALA A 482 -7.85 -10.16 -39.78
C ALA A 482 -7.47 -9.33 -41.03
N GLY A 483 -8.01 -8.11 -41.19
CA GLY A 483 -7.48 -7.15 -42.16
C GLY A 483 -6.34 -6.31 -41.58
N ILE A 484 -5.09 -6.78 -41.72
CA ILE A 484 -3.89 -6.00 -41.38
C ILE A 484 -3.75 -4.86 -42.42
N SER A 485 -3.55 -3.62 -41.99
CA SER A 485 -3.26 -2.50 -42.91
C SER A 485 -1.90 -2.70 -43.60
N ALA A 486 -1.72 -2.17 -44.82
CA ALA A 486 -0.44 -2.30 -45.54
C ALA A 486 0.72 -1.53 -44.87
N ASP A 487 0.40 -0.67 -43.89
CA ASP A 487 1.34 0.22 -43.19
C ASP A 487 1.96 -0.41 -41.92
N VAL A 488 1.83 -1.73 -41.73
CA VAL A 488 2.37 -2.42 -40.53
C VAL A 488 3.89 -2.56 -40.55
N GLU A 489 4.51 -2.51 -41.73
CA GLU A 489 5.98 -2.55 -41.86
C GLU A 489 6.66 -1.29 -41.27
N ASP A 490 5.95 -0.15 -41.25
CA ASP A 490 6.46 1.14 -40.73
C ASP A 490 5.86 1.52 -39.36
N MET A 491 5.29 0.56 -38.62
CA MET A 491 4.67 0.83 -37.32
C MET A 491 5.70 1.33 -36.30
N LYS A 492 5.49 2.53 -35.76
CA LYS A 492 6.27 3.09 -34.65
C LYS A 492 5.41 3.30 -33.40
N VAL A 493 6.02 3.17 -32.23
CA VAL A 493 5.40 3.48 -30.93
C VAL A 493 5.70 4.93 -30.59
N SER A 494 4.63 5.71 -30.39
CA SER A 494 4.67 7.16 -30.14
C SER A 494 4.52 7.48 -28.65
N MET A 495 4.81 8.72 -28.24
CA MET A 495 4.64 9.16 -26.86
C MET A 495 3.17 9.12 -26.40
N ASP A 496 2.21 9.37 -27.29
CA ASP A 496 0.78 9.29 -26.97
C ASP A 496 0.35 7.86 -26.58
N ASP A 497 0.94 6.83 -27.18
CA ASP A 497 0.67 5.44 -26.80
C ASP A 497 1.13 5.14 -25.37
N PHE A 498 2.26 5.74 -24.94
CA PHE A 498 2.72 5.65 -23.56
C PHE A 498 1.82 6.41 -22.59
N LEU A 499 1.34 7.61 -22.96
CA LEU A 499 0.41 8.37 -22.12
C LEU A 499 -0.93 7.65 -21.95
N ASN A 500 -1.42 6.97 -22.98
CA ASN A 500 -2.63 6.14 -22.88
C ASN A 500 -2.38 4.87 -22.07
N ALA A 501 -1.21 4.24 -22.22
CA ALA A 501 -0.81 3.10 -21.40
C ALA A 501 -0.72 3.43 -19.90
N LEU A 502 -0.24 4.62 -19.53
CA LEU A 502 -0.17 5.08 -18.14
C LEU A 502 -1.54 5.29 -17.50
N LYS A 503 -2.59 5.55 -18.29
CA LYS A 503 -3.98 5.63 -17.79
C LYS A 503 -4.56 4.25 -17.48
N GLU A 504 -4.13 3.22 -18.22
CA GLU A 504 -4.62 1.84 -18.06
C GLU A 504 -3.87 1.09 -16.96
N VAL A 505 -2.54 1.19 -16.94
CA VAL A 505 -1.69 0.49 -15.98
C VAL A 505 -1.55 1.34 -14.73
N THR A 506 -2.36 1.08 -13.71
CA THR A 506 -2.24 1.76 -12.41
C THR A 506 -1.19 1.10 -11.52
N PRO A 507 -0.43 1.86 -10.70
CA PRO A 507 0.51 1.29 -9.76
C PRO A 507 -0.24 0.57 -8.62
N ALA A 508 0.14 -0.68 -8.34
CA ALA A 508 -0.39 -1.46 -7.24
C ALA A 508 0.07 -0.92 -5.87
N PHE A 509 1.21 -0.20 -5.85
CA PHE A 509 1.76 0.38 -4.64
C PHE A 509 1.47 1.90 -4.58
N GLY A 510 0.66 2.30 -3.59
CA GLY A 510 0.64 3.68 -3.10
C GLY A 510 -0.31 4.69 -3.74
N VAL A 511 -1.28 4.30 -4.57
CA VAL A 511 -2.22 5.28 -5.15
C VAL A 511 -3.67 4.91 -4.90
N SER A 512 -4.15 5.33 -3.73
CA SER A 512 -5.58 5.53 -3.44
C SER A 512 -6.08 6.87 -4.01
N GLU A 513 -5.48 7.42 -5.08
CA GLU A 513 -5.98 8.68 -5.66
C GLU A 513 -7.45 8.56 -6.06
N ALA A 514 -7.89 7.41 -6.59
CA ALA A 514 -9.30 7.19 -6.89
C ALA A 514 -10.19 7.26 -5.64
N GLU A 515 -9.78 6.63 -4.53
CA GLU A 515 -10.52 6.65 -3.26
C GLU A 515 -10.51 8.05 -2.61
N LEU A 516 -9.38 8.77 -2.70
CA LEU A 516 -9.25 10.14 -2.20
C LEU A 516 -10.01 11.14 -3.08
N GLN A 517 -10.01 10.97 -4.40
CA GLN A 517 -10.81 11.76 -5.33
C GLN A 517 -12.31 11.56 -5.08
N GLN A 518 -12.74 10.34 -4.78
CA GLN A 518 -14.12 10.07 -4.34
C GLN A 518 -14.48 10.84 -3.06
N CYS A 519 -13.54 10.98 -2.12
CA CYS A 519 -13.73 11.81 -0.92
C CYS A 519 -13.85 13.31 -1.22
N VAL A 520 -13.35 13.77 -2.38
CA VAL A 520 -13.31 15.19 -2.81
C VAL A 520 -14.22 15.43 -4.05
N ALA A 521 -15.31 14.67 -4.19
CA ALA A 521 -16.17 14.68 -5.38
C ALA A 521 -16.69 16.07 -5.84
N ASN A 522 -16.88 17.02 -4.91
CA ASN A 522 -17.42 18.36 -5.22
C ASN A 522 -16.40 19.49 -5.07
N HIS A 523 -15.10 19.17 -5.08
CA HIS A 523 -14.02 20.10 -4.72
C HIS A 523 -14.17 20.70 -3.31
N ILE A 524 -13.15 21.42 -2.83
CA ILE A 524 -13.22 22.12 -1.54
C ILE A 524 -13.71 23.54 -1.77
N ILE A 525 -14.85 23.85 -1.18
CA ILE A 525 -15.44 25.19 -1.14
C ILE A 525 -14.95 25.89 0.13
N PRO A 526 -14.12 26.95 0.04
CA PRO A 526 -13.66 27.69 1.21
C PRO A 526 -14.74 28.67 1.71
N PHE A 527 -15.80 28.12 2.32
CA PHE A 527 -16.97 28.87 2.82
C PHE A 527 -16.70 29.72 4.08
N SER A 528 -15.53 29.55 4.73
CA SER A 528 -15.16 30.36 5.90
C SER A 528 -13.67 30.69 5.90
N PRO A 529 -13.24 31.81 6.54
CA PRO A 529 -11.83 32.13 6.73
C PRO A 529 -11.08 31.01 7.46
N SER A 530 -11.73 30.35 8.41
CA SER A 530 -11.14 29.23 9.16
C SER A 530 -10.79 28.03 8.26
N VAL A 531 -11.60 27.73 7.24
CA VAL A 531 -11.29 26.65 6.27
C VAL A 531 -10.12 27.04 5.37
N LYS A 532 -10.02 28.32 4.98
CA LYS A 532 -8.83 28.81 4.25
C LYS A 532 -7.57 28.68 5.11
N GLN A 533 -7.65 29.04 6.38
CA GLN A 533 -6.54 28.90 7.33
C GLN A 533 -6.15 27.42 7.52
N ALA A 534 -7.12 26.52 7.66
CA ALA A 534 -6.88 25.08 7.78
C ALA A 534 -6.11 24.50 6.57
N LEU A 535 -6.39 24.96 5.35
CA LEU A 535 -5.62 24.58 4.16
C LEU A 535 -4.19 25.13 4.18
N VAL A 536 -4.00 26.37 4.63
CA VAL A 536 -2.67 26.99 4.79
C VAL A 536 -1.86 26.23 5.83
N ASP A 537 -2.44 25.94 6.99
CA ASP A 537 -1.79 25.17 8.06
C ASP A 537 -1.44 23.76 7.58
N GLY A 538 -2.36 23.10 6.85
CA GLY A 538 -2.11 21.81 6.20
C GLY A 538 -0.88 21.83 5.30
N ARG A 539 -0.73 22.87 4.46
CA ARG A 539 0.45 23.04 3.59
C ARG A 539 1.73 23.24 4.39
N LEU A 540 1.68 24.02 5.48
CA LEU A 540 2.84 24.21 6.36
C LEU A 540 3.31 22.90 6.99
N TYR A 541 2.40 22.01 7.40
CA TYR A 541 2.76 20.69 7.91
C TYR A 541 3.35 19.77 6.84
N VAL A 542 2.84 19.83 5.61
CA VAL A 542 3.43 19.12 4.46
C VAL A 542 4.86 19.60 4.21
N ASP A 543 5.09 20.91 4.18
CA ASP A 543 6.43 21.49 3.97
C ASP A 543 7.37 21.16 5.13
N GLN A 544 6.86 21.14 6.36
CA GLN A 544 7.63 20.71 7.53
C GLN A 544 8.14 19.28 7.36
N VAL A 545 7.29 18.34 6.96
CA VAL A 545 7.72 16.95 6.70
C VAL A 545 8.68 16.90 5.51
N ARG A 546 8.45 17.68 4.45
CA ARG A 546 9.30 17.71 3.26
C ARG A 546 10.69 18.29 3.49
N GLN A 547 10.85 19.26 4.40
CA GLN A 547 12.12 19.99 4.59
C GLN A 547 12.86 19.64 5.89
N SER A 548 12.14 19.33 6.98
CA SER A 548 12.74 19.13 8.30
C SER A 548 13.48 17.81 8.42
N SER A 549 14.73 17.85 8.89
CA SER A 549 15.51 16.67 9.29
C SER A 549 15.30 16.26 10.76
N ARG A 550 14.71 17.15 11.57
CA ARG A 550 14.51 16.91 13.02
C ARG A 550 13.16 16.25 13.34
N THR A 551 12.14 16.54 12.54
CA THR A 551 10.77 16.05 12.72
C THR A 551 10.37 15.19 11.53
N PRO A 552 10.83 13.92 11.47
CA PRO A 552 10.51 13.01 10.37
C PRO A 552 9.06 12.49 10.42
N LEU A 553 8.36 12.71 11.54
CA LEU A 553 6.97 12.34 11.75
C LEU A 553 6.20 13.56 12.22
N VAL A 554 5.08 13.85 11.57
CA VAL A 554 4.10 14.86 12.01
C VAL A 554 2.72 14.24 11.96
N SER A 555 1.99 14.31 13.07
CA SER A 555 0.62 13.81 13.21
C SER A 555 -0.33 14.99 13.43
N VAL A 556 -1.36 15.13 12.59
CA VAL A 556 -2.33 16.22 12.64
C VAL A 556 -3.73 15.65 12.80
N LEU A 557 -4.47 16.14 13.79
CA LEU A 557 -5.87 15.76 14.03
C LEU A 557 -6.82 16.84 13.51
N LEU A 558 -7.73 16.47 12.60
CA LEU A 558 -8.81 17.33 12.12
C LEU A 558 -10.08 17.06 12.92
N THR A 559 -10.56 18.09 13.63
CA THR A 559 -11.71 17.99 14.54
C THR A 559 -12.86 18.89 14.08
N GLY A 560 -14.08 18.55 14.48
CA GLY A 560 -15.25 19.37 14.17
C GLY A 560 -16.55 18.56 14.04
N PRO A 561 -17.70 19.24 13.89
CA PRO A 561 -19.01 18.58 13.87
C PRO A 561 -19.22 17.63 12.66
N ALA A 562 -20.26 16.80 12.74
CA ALA A 562 -20.58 15.85 11.66
C ALA A 562 -20.92 16.59 10.36
N GLY A 563 -20.38 16.13 9.23
CA GLY A 563 -20.69 16.71 7.92
C GLY A 563 -20.04 18.06 7.61
N SER A 564 -19.05 18.52 8.40
CA SER A 564 -18.29 19.75 8.13
C SER A 564 -17.24 19.62 7.01
N GLY A 565 -16.94 18.41 6.54
CA GLY A 565 -16.00 18.17 5.43
C GLY A 565 -14.57 17.82 5.84
N LYS A 566 -14.33 17.38 7.09
CA LYS A 566 -13.01 16.99 7.61
C LYS A 566 -12.25 15.99 6.71
N THR A 567 -12.91 14.91 6.31
CA THR A 567 -12.33 13.86 5.44
C THR A 567 -11.92 14.42 4.08
N ALA A 568 -12.78 15.24 3.47
CA ALA A 568 -12.49 15.89 2.20
C ALA A 568 -11.30 16.87 2.33
N LEU A 569 -11.22 17.60 3.45
CA LEU A 569 -10.11 18.52 3.72
C LEU A 569 -8.78 17.75 3.90
N ALA A 570 -8.77 16.68 4.69
CA ALA A 570 -7.60 15.83 4.88
C ALA A 570 -7.14 15.19 3.57
N ALA A 571 -8.08 14.66 2.77
CA ALA A 571 -7.79 14.12 1.44
C ALA A 571 -7.20 15.18 0.50
N THR A 572 -7.72 16.41 0.54
CA THR A 572 -7.21 17.52 -0.28
C THR A 572 -5.79 17.92 0.12
N ILE A 573 -5.49 18.01 1.41
CA ILE A 573 -4.13 18.29 1.91
C ILE A 573 -3.18 17.16 1.49
N ALA A 574 -3.61 15.90 1.60
CA ALA A 574 -2.83 14.75 1.18
C ALA A 574 -2.54 14.76 -0.32
N MET A 575 -3.53 15.03 -1.17
CA MET A 575 -3.36 15.12 -2.63
C MET A 575 -2.46 16.30 -3.03
N GLN A 576 -2.63 17.48 -2.41
CA GLN A 576 -1.77 18.64 -2.66
C GLN A 576 -0.33 18.46 -2.18
N SER A 577 -0.06 17.42 -1.38
CA SER A 577 1.29 17.16 -0.89
C SER A 577 2.23 16.63 -1.95
N ASP A 578 1.73 16.08 -3.06
CA ASP A 578 2.51 15.40 -4.11
C ASP A 578 3.53 14.38 -3.56
N PHE A 579 3.24 13.80 -2.38
CA PHE A 579 4.11 12.77 -1.82
C PHE A 579 3.96 11.48 -2.64
N PRO A 580 5.06 10.72 -2.83
CA PRO A 580 4.99 9.48 -3.61
C PRO A 580 3.97 8.49 -3.06
N PHE A 581 3.85 8.33 -1.74
CA PHE A 581 2.90 7.38 -1.15
C PHE A 581 1.77 8.10 -0.43
N ILE A 582 0.53 7.88 -0.87
CA ILE A 582 -0.66 8.41 -0.23
C ILE A 582 -1.67 7.27 -0.02
N LYS A 583 -2.06 7.02 1.24
CA LYS A 583 -3.02 5.97 1.57
C LYS A 583 -4.11 6.44 2.53
N LEU A 584 -5.35 6.09 2.22
CA LEU A 584 -6.51 6.30 3.08
C LEU A 584 -6.81 5.02 3.88
N ILE A 585 -6.93 5.18 5.20
CA ILE A 585 -7.45 4.17 6.13
C ILE A 585 -8.90 4.57 6.42
N SER A 586 -9.84 3.94 5.71
CA SER A 586 -11.27 4.18 5.88
C SER A 586 -11.93 3.02 6.66
N PRO A 587 -12.88 3.29 7.56
CA PRO A 587 -13.72 2.26 8.15
C PRO A 587 -14.49 1.45 7.09
N GLU A 588 -14.78 2.03 5.93
CA GLU A 588 -15.55 1.40 4.85
C GLU A 588 -14.84 0.18 4.25
N THR A 589 -13.51 0.23 4.12
CA THR A 589 -12.71 -0.91 3.65
C THR A 589 -12.51 -1.98 4.72
N MET A 590 -12.87 -1.69 5.97
CA MET A 590 -12.66 -2.57 7.13
C MET A 590 -13.97 -3.12 7.72
N VAL A 591 -15.09 -2.96 7.02
CA VAL A 591 -16.40 -3.47 7.45
C VAL A 591 -16.36 -5.00 7.53
N GLY A 592 -16.81 -5.55 8.67
CA GLY A 592 -16.86 -7.00 8.90
C GLY A 592 -15.54 -7.64 9.32
N MET A 593 -14.44 -6.88 9.40
CA MET A 593 -13.16 -7.36 9.91
C MET A 593 -13.19 -7.53 11.44
N THR A 594 -12.55 -8.59 11.94
CA THR A 594 -12.28 -8.74 13.38
C THR A 594 -11.23 -7.71 13.83
N GLU A 595 -11.19 -7.41 15.14
CA GLU A 595 -10.23 -6.44 15.69
C GLU A 595 -8.77 -6.77 15.32
N ALA A 596 -8.39 -8.05 15.42
CA ALA A 596 -7.05 -8.50 15.06
C ALA A 596 -6.74 -8.30 13.56
N SER A 597 -7.75 -8.48 12.70
CA SER A 597 -7.62 -8.25 11.25
C SER A 597 -7.46 -6.75 10.95
N LYS A 598 -8.24 -5.89 11.63
CA LYS A 598 -8.09 -4.42 11.52
C LYS A 598 -6.70 -3.97 11.94
N VAL A 599 -6.20 -4.44 13.09
CA VAL A 599 -4.84 -4.14 13.57
C VAL A 599 -3.78 -4.60 12.57
N THR A 600 -3.97 -5.77 11.95
CA THR A 600 -3.04 -6.30 10.95
C THR A 600 -3.02 -5.43 9.69
N GLU A 601 -4.18 -5.01 9.19
CA GLU A 601 -4.27 -4.16 8.00
C GLU A 601 -3.71 -2.75 8.26
N ILE A 602 -4.01 -2.14 9.42
CA ILE A 602 -3.43 -0.85 9.83
C ILE A 602 -1.89 -0.98 9.90
N ASN A 603 -1.36 -2.00 10.56
CA ASN A 603 0.09 -2.22 10.64
C ASN A 603 0.73 -2.40 9.27
N LYS A 604 0.07 -3.12 8.37
CA LYS A 604 0.52 -3.31 6.99
C LYS A 604 0.63 -1.96 6.26
N ILE A 605 -0.40 -1.11 6.34
CA ILE A 605 -0.40 0.22 5.70
C ILE A 605 0.74 1.10 6.24
N PHE A 606 0.95 1.11 7.56
CA PHE A 606 2.07 1.84 8.15
C PHE A 606 3.42 1.26 7.71
N ASN A 607 3.57 -0.06 7.67
CA ASN A 607 4.81 -0.69 7.20
C ASN A 607 5.09 -0.40 5.73
N ASP A 608 4.06 -0.34 4.89
CA ASP A 608 4.18 0.06 3.48
C ASP A 608 4.58 1.53 3.34
N SER A 609 4.06 2.41 4.20
CA SER A 609 4.44 3.83 4.22
C SER A 609 5.92 4.06 4.53
N TYR A 610 6.57 3.17 5.30
CA TYR A 610 7.99 3.26 5.64
C TYR A 610 8.91 2.86 4.48
N LYS A 611 8.39 2.23 3.43
CA LYS A 611 9.17 1.88 2.23
C LYS A 611 9.34 3.09 1.31
N SER A 612 8.44 4.08 1.39
CA SER A 612 8.49 5.31 0.60
C SER A 612 9.32 6.40 1.31
N PRO A 613 10.13 7.21 0.58
CA PRO A 613 10.91 8.30 1.20
C PRO A 613 10.03 9.37 1.85
N LEU A 614 8.91 9.71 1.20
CA LEU A 614 7.88 10.61 1.74
C LEU A 614 6.53 9.89 1.65
N SER A 615 5.77 9.90 2.73
CA SER A 615 4.45 9.26 2.79
C SER A 615 3.43 10.10 3.54
N VAL A 616 2.18 10.07 3.08
CA VAL A 616 1.01 10.59 3.82
C VAL A 616 0.05 9.44 4.08
N ILE A 617 -0.39 9.31 5.33
CA ILE A 617 -1.49 8.44 5.72
C ILE A 617 -2.66 9.30 6.18
N VAL A 618 -3.83 9.10 5.58
CA VAL A 618 -5.09 9.69 6.03
C VAL A 618 -5.87 8.65 6.81
N ILE A 619 -6.18 8.90 8.08
CA ILE A 619 -6.99 8.03 8.94
C ILE A 619 -8.36 8.68 9.09
N ASP A 620 -9.38 8.09 8.46
CA ASP A 620 -10.73 8.64 8.51
C ASP A 620 -11.53 8.11 9.70
N SER A 621 -12.25 9.01 10.38
CA SER A 621 -13.24 8.72 11.41
C SER A 621 -12.72 7.77 12.48
N ILE A 622 -11.73 8.20 13.27
CA ILE A 622 -11.09 7.36 14.31
C ILE A 622 -12.14 6.67 15.20
N GLU A 623 -13.20 7.38 15.60
CA GLU A 623 -14.27 6.81 16.43
C GLU A 623 -14.93 5.57 15.80
N ARG A 624 -15.05 5.53 14.47
CA ARG A 624 -15.61 4.39 13.73
C ARG A 624 -14.60 3.25 13.59
N LEU A 625 -13.31 3.55 13.41
CA LEU A 625 -12.26 2.52 13.41
C LEU A 625 -12.18 1.78 14.76
N LEU A 626 -12.38 2.52 15.85
CA LEU A 626 -12.44 2.00 17.21
C LEU A 626 -13.76 1.29 17.55
N ASP A 627 -14.71 1.19 16.62
CA ASP A 627 -16.07 0.65 16.86
C ASP A 627 -16.74 1.29 18.09
N TYR A 628 -16.52 2.60 18.30
CA TYR A 628 -17.05 3.28 19.48
C TYR A 628 -18.58 3.38 19.44
N VAL A 629 -19.22 2.97 20.55
CA VAL A 629 -20.66 3.09 20.75
C VAL A 629 -20.94 3.88 22.03
N PRO A 630 -21.79 4.93 21.98
CA PRO A 630 -22.07 5.77 23.15
C PRO A 630 -22.95 5.06 24.20
N ILE A 631 -23.74 4.05 23.80
CA ILE A 631 -24.61 3.28 24.71
C ILE A 631 -23.78 2.22 25.45
N GLY A 632 -23.27 2.62 26.62
CA GLY A 632 -22.31 1.84 27.40
C GLY A 632 -20.96 1.83 26.67
N PRO A 633 -19.98 2.67 27.06
CA PRO A 633 -18.81 2.99 26.24
C PRO A 633 -18.02 1.73 25.92
N ARG A 634 -18.31 1.16 24.76
CA ARG A 634 -17.64 -0.01 24.19
C ARG A 634 -16.84 0.49 23.01
N PHE A 635 -15.58 0.08 22.97
CA PHE A 635 -14.64 0.38 21.91
C PHE A 635 -13.61 -0.74 21.83
N SER A 636 -12.96 -0.86 20.68
CA SER A 636 -11.90 -1.82 20.44
C SER A 636 -10.58 -1.34 21.05
N ASN A 637 -10.26 -1.84 22.24
CA ASN A 637 -9.02 -1.46 22.92
C ASN A 637 -7.76 -1.93 22.16
N SER A 638 -7.85 -3.07 21.45
CA SER A 638 -6.72 -3.59 20.66
C SER A 638 -6.35 -2.65 19.51
N VAL A 639 -7.35 -2.08 18.82
CA VAL A 639 -7.15 -1.07 17.77
C VAL A 639 -6.65 0.25 18.36
N LEU A 640 -7.20 0.69 19.50
CA LEU A 640 -6.75 1.91 20.19
C LEU A 640 -5.26 1.86 20.53
N GLN A 641 -4.83 0.79 21.21
CA GLN A 641 -3.42 0.64 21.61
C GLN A 641 -2.49 0.57 20.39
N ALA A 642 -2.92 -0.09 19.31
CA ALA A 642 -2.15 -0.13 18.07
C ALA A 642 -1.97 1.28 17.48
N LEU A 643 -3.04 2.09 17.41
CA LEU A 643 -2.98 3.45 16.89
C LEU A 643 -2.11 4.37 17.77
N LEU A 644 -2.22 4.30 19.10
CA LEU A 644 -1.37 5.08 20.02
C LEU A 644 0.12 4.80 19.79
N VAL A 645 0.49 3.53 19.57
CA VAL A 645 1.89 3.15 19.27
C VAL A 645 2.30 3.67 17.89
N LEU A 646 1.45 3.52 16.87
CA LEU A 646 1.76 3.89 15.49
C LEU A 646 1.87 5.41 15.28
N LEU A 647 1.08 6.21 16.01
CA LEU A 647 1.16 7.68 15.97
C LEU A 647 2.48 8.23 16.52
N LYS A 648 3.16 7.48 17.41
CA LYS A 648 4.48 7.84 17.99
C LYS A 648 5.66 7.16 17.30
N LYS A 649 5.43 6.08 16.54
CA LYS A 649 6.50 5.26 15.97
C LYS A 649 7.25 6.05 14.90
N LYS A 650 8.49 6.42 15.21
CA LYS A 650 9.35 7.13 14.24
C LYS A 650 9.64 6.24 13.02
N PRO A 651 9.53 6.78 11.79
CA PRO A 651 9.91 6.05 10.61
C PRO A 651 11.41 5.73 10.60
N PRO A 652 11.87 4.75 9.80
CA PRO A 652 13.28 4.44 9.61
C PRO A 652 14.11 5.64 9.14
N LYS A 653 15.44 5.55 9.24
CA LYS A 653 16.35 6.63 8.80
C LYS A 653 16.05 7.02 7.35
N ASP A 654 16.08 8.33 7.09
CA ASP A 654 15.84 8.97 5.79
C ASP A 654 14.43 8.79 5.20
N ARG A 655 13.47 8.33 6.01
CA ARG A 655 12.04 8.23 5.65
C ARG A 655 11.23 9.22 6.46
N ARG A 656 10.19 9.80 5.86
CA ARG A 656 9.34 10.81 6.52
C ARG A 656 7.86 10.55 6.29
N LEU A 657 7.07 10.77 7.32
CA LEU A 657 5.66 10.40 7.38
C LEU A 657 4.80 11.57 7.90
N LEU A 658 3.76 11.91 7.17
CA LEU A 658 2.68 12.78 7.61
C LEU A 658 1.43 11.93 7.90
N ILE A 659 0.82 12.10 9.08
CA ILE A 659 -0.42 11.43 9.44
C ILE A 659 -1.51 12.49 9.58
N LEU A 660 -2.59 12.37 8.82
CA LEU A 660 -3.78 13.21 8.93
C LEU A 660 -4.93 12.37 9.46
N ALA A 661 -5.42 12.64 10.65
CA ALA A 661 -6.54 11.92 11.24
C ALA A 661 -7.79 12.78 11.28
N THR A 662 -8.98 12.18 11.17
CA THR A 662 -10.24 12.90 11.34
C THR A 662 -11.06 12.33 12.50
N THR A 663 -11.73 13.20 13.25
CA THR A 663 -12.71 12.80 14.26
C THR A 663 -13.88 13.77 14.35
N THR A 664 -15.06 13.23 14.64
CA THR A 664 -16.26 14.02 14.98
C THR A 664 -16.47 14.12 16.50
N GLN A 665 -15.84 13.26 17.29
CA GLN A 665 -16.05 13.15 18.73
C GLN A 665 -14.77 13.46 19.52
N HIS A 666 -14.35 14.73 19.51
CA HIS A 666 -13.13 15.19 20.19
C HIS A 666 -13.10 14.77 21.68
N ASN A 667 -14.20 15.00 22.41
CA ASN A 667 -14.29 14.71 23.85
C ASN A 667 -13.99 13.25 24.20
N ILE A 668 -14.27 12.31 23.29
CA ILE A 668 -14.00 10.88 23.52
C ILE A 668 -12.52 10.57 23.33
N LEU A 669 -11.88 11.14 22.31
CA LEU A 669 -10.43 10.98 22.10
C LEU A 669 -9.64 11.61 23.24
N GLU A 670 -10.12 12.71 23.81
CA GLU A 670 -9.55 13.36 24.99
C GLU A 670 -9.63 12.43 26.22
N GLN A 671 -10.78 11.81 26.47
CA GLN A 671 -10.93 10.81 27.56
C GLN A 671 -10.05 9.56 27.36
N MET A 672 -9.70 9.24 26.12
CA MET A 672 -8.81 8.12 25.78
C MET A 672 -7.33 8.53 25.77
N ASN A 673 -6.98 9.77 26.11
CA ASN A 673 -5.63 10.36 26.02
C ASN A 673 -5.01 10.23 24.62
N MET A 674 -5.81 10.20 23.55
CA MET A 674 -5.32 10.09 22.19
C MET A 674 -4.98 11.45 21.57
N THR A 675 -5.59 12.54 22.06
CA THR A 675 -5.35 13.91 21.58
C THR A 675 -3.91 14.37 21.82
N GLU A 676 -3.32 14.01 22.97
CA GLU A 676 -1.92 14.33 23.32
C GLU A 676 -0.88 13.64 22.42
N GLU A 677 -1.28 12.62 21.66
CA GLU A 677 -0.41 11.89 20.72
C GLU A 677 -0.25 12.60 19.38
N PHE A 678 -1.15 13.54 19.08
CA PHE A 678 -1.07 14.34 17.87
C PHE A 678 -0.12 15.52 18.07
N SER A 679 0.66 15.82 17.03
CA SER A 679 1.59 16.95 17.04
C SER A 679 0.86 18.29 16.92
N ALA A 680 -0.30 18.30 16.25
CA ALA A 680 -1.12 19.47 16.03
C ALA A 680 -2.60 19.10 15.82
N GLU A 681 -3.47 20.09 16.01
CA GLU A 681 -4.92 19.97 15.79
C GLU A 681 -5.42 21.10 14.87
N ILE A 682 -6.31 20.77 13.95
CA ILE A 682 -6.99 21.70 13.05
C ILE A 682 -8.50 21.57 13.23
N TYR A 683 -9.16 22.66 13.65
CA TYR A 683 -10.61 22.69 13.80
C TYR A 683 -11.31 23.07 12.49
N VAL A 684 -12.29 22.27 12.08
CA VAL A 684 -13.10 22.45 10.86
C VAL A 684 -14.54 22.81 11.26
N PRO A 685 -14.92 24.11 11.20
CA PRO A 685 -16.23 24.57 11.62
C PRO A 685 -17.35 24.15 10.66
N THR A 686 -18.59 24.15 11.15
CA THR A 686 -19.79 24.16 10.31
C THR A 686 -20.05 25.55 9.73
N ILE A 687 -20.96 25.65 8.76
CA ILE A 687 -21.40 26.95 8.24
C ILE A 687 -22.28 27.60 9.30
N THR A 688 -21.85 28.76 9.79
CA THR A 688 -22.54 29.52 10.85
C THR A 688 -23.04 30.90 10.40
N SER A 689 -22.64 31.37 9.22
CA SER A 689 -23.08 32.65 8.66
C SER A 689 -23.78 32.45 7.32
N LEU A 690 -24.72 33.34 6.97
CA LEU A 690 -25.31 33.35 5.64
C LEU A 690 -24.30 33.76 4.56
N GLU A 691 -23.24 34.49 4.91
CA GLU A 691 -22.10 34.71 3.99
C GLU A 691 -21.46 33.39 3.55
N GLY A 692 -21.28 32.44 4.49
CA GLY A 692 -20.79 31.11 4.15
C GLY A 692 -21.77 30.31 3.27
N VAL A 693 -23.08 30.50 3.47
CA VAL A 693 -24.11 29.90 2.60
C VAL A 693 -24.07 30.51 1.20
N ASP A 694 -23.94 31.84 1.10
CA ASP A 694 -23.84 32.57 -0.16
C ASP A 694 -22.64 32.10 -0.99
N ILE A 695 -21.45 31.99 -0.38
CA ILE A 695 -20.24 31.46 -1.04
C ILE A 695 -20.51 30.05 -1.62
N VAL A 696 -21.17 29.18 -0.86
CA VAL A 696 -21.49 27.81 -1.31
C VAL A 696 -22.52 27.83 -2.45
N LEU A 697 -23.55 28.68 -2.37
CA LEU A 697 -24.57 28.82 -3.42
C LEU A 697 -23.97 29.38 -4.72
N GLN A 698 -23.07 30.36 -4.63
CA GLN A 698 -22.35 30.92 -5.76
C GLN A 698 -21.52 29.86 -6.48
N GLN A 699 -20.77 29.06 -5.72
CA GLN A 699 -19.85 28.09 -6.30
C GLN A 699 -20.56 26.86 -6.91
N LEU A 700 -21.79 26.58 -6.50
CA LEU A 700 -22.59 25.46 -7.00
C LEU A 700 -23.61 25.84 -8.08
N GLU A 701 -23.72 27.14 -8.39
CA GLU A 701 -24.55 27.69 -9.47
C GLU A 701 -26.01 27.17 -9.45
N LEU A 702 -26.62 27.07 -8.25
CA LEU A 702 -28.02 26.61 -8.13
C LEU A 702 -29.02 27.68 -8.59
N PHE A 703 -28.75 28.94 -8.22
CA PHE A 703 -29.61 30.10 -8.40
C PHE A 703 -28.96 31.14 -9.32
N ASP A 704 -29.78 31.91 -10.04
CA ASP A 704 -29.33 33.18 -10.61
C ASP A 704 -29.15 34.24 -9.51
N ASP A 705 -28.55 35.40 -9.84
CA ASP A 705 -28.25 36.44 -8.86
C ASP A 705 -29.51 36.95 -8.13
N GLU A 706 -30.65 37.03 -8.82
CA GLU A 706 -31.92 37.52 -8.26
C GLU A 706 -32.57 36.49 -7.32
N GLN A 707 -32.61 35.21 -7.71
CA GLN A 707 -33.09 34.11 -6.89
C GLN A 707 -32.21 33.90 -5.66
N ARG A 708 -30.89 34.05 -5.79
CA ARG A 708 -29.94 33.94 -4.67
C ARG A 708 -30.18 35.05 -3.66
N GLU A 709 -30.29 36.30 -4.11
CA GLU A 709 -30.54 37.44 -3.23
C GLU A 709 -31.92 37.33 -2.56
N ARG A 710 -32.93 36.80 -3.28
CA ARG A 710 -34.24 36.48 -2.70
C ARG A 710 -34.17 35.36 -1.66
N ALA A 711 -33.46 34.27 -1.91
CA ALA A 711 -33.30 33.18 -0.93
C ALA A 711 -32.58 33.67 0.33
N LEU A 712 -31.50 34.44 0.17
CA LEU A 712 -30.71 35.00 1.27
C LEU A 712 -31.49 36.05 2.05
N SER A 713 -32.29 36.90 1.40
CA SER A 713 -33.14 37.87 2.10
C SER A 713 -34.20 37.17 2.95
N ILE A 714 -34.85 36.12 2.44
CA ILE A 714 -35.82 35.36 3.23
C ILE A 714 -35.14 34.68 4.43
N LEU A 715 -33.95 34.11 4.26
CA LEU A 715 -33.19 33.49 5.36
C LEU A 715 -32.69 34.53 6.38
N ARG A 716 -32.25 35.72 5.94
CA ARG A 716 -31.89 36.85 6.81
C ARG A 716 -33.09 37.31 7.63
N ASN A 717 -34.25 37.46 6.98
CA ASN A 717 -35.49 37.89 7.64
C ASN A 717 -36.00 36.85 8.64
N ALA A 718 -35.70 35.56 8.43
CA ALA A 718 -35.93 34.49 9.40
C ALA A 718 -34.89 34.44 10.55
N ASN A 719 -33.95 35.38 10.58
CA ASN A 719 -32.83 35.48 11.53
C ASN A 719 -31.96 34.22 11.56
N MET A 720 -31.77 33.58 10.40
CA MET A 720 -30.93 32.40 10.30
C MET A 720 -29.45 32.72 10.58
N ASP A 721 -28.97 33.96 10.41
CA ASP A 721 -27.59 34.34 10.72
C ASP A 721 -27.16 34.02 12.16
N GLN A 722 -28.08 34.03 13.14
CA GLN A 722 -27.79 33.70 14.54
C GLN A 722 -28.06 32.23 14.90
N LYS A 723 -28.81 31.50 14.05
CA LYS A 723 -29.27 30.13 14.31
C LYS A 723 -28.60 29.09 13.41
N LEU A 724 -27.92 29.54 12.35
CA LEU A 724 -27.37 28.67 11.34
C LEU A 724 -26.23 27.84 11.94
N THR A 725 -26.41 26.53 11.98
CA THR A 725 -25.34 25.58 12.28
C THR A 725 -25.58 24.38 11.39
N ILE A 726 -25.05 24.44 10.17
CA ILE A 726 -25.23 23.39 9.17
C ILE A 726 -23.88 22.88 8.65
N GLY A 727 -23.72 21.56 8.60
CA GLY A 727 -22.57 20.95 7.93
C GLY A 727 -22.67 21.14 6.42
N VAL A 728 -21.54 21.42 5.76
CA VAL A 728 -21.45 21.59 4.31
C VAL A 728 -22.08 20.42 3.56
N LYS A 729 -21.84 19.17 4.02
CA LYS A 729 -22.42 17.98 3.40
C LYS A 729 -23.95 17.99 3.43
N LYS A 730 -24.56 18.47 4.52
CA LYS A 730 -26.01 18.60 4.64
C LYS A 730 -26.53 19.73 3.74
N LEU A 731 -25.82 20.86 3.69
CA LEU A 731 -26.18 21.96 2.80
C LEU A 731 -26.16 21.53 1.32
N LEU A 732 -25.14 20.78 0.89
CA LEU A 732 -25.08 20.21 -0.46
C LEU A 732 -26.30 19.34 -0.78
N MET A 733 -26.74 18.51 0.16
CA MET A 733 -27.95 17.70 -0.04
C MET A 733 -29.23 18.56 -0.15
N VAL A 734 -29.32 19.65 0.62
CA VAL A 734 -30.45 20.58 0.56
C VAL A 734 -30.48 21.31 -0.78
N ILE A 735 -29.32 21.75 -1.27
CA ILE A 735 -29.15 22.41 -2.57
C ILE A 735 -29.56 21.46 -3.70
N GLU A 736 -29.07 20.22 -3.67
CA GLU A 736 -29.39 19.23 -4.71
C GLU A 736 -30.88 18.82 -4.68
N MET A 737 -31.49 18.77 -3.49
CA MET A 737 -32.93 18.55 -3.36
C MET A 737 -33.73 19.72 -3.95
N ALA A 738 -33.33 20.96 -3.67
CA ALA A 738 -33.98 22.14 -4.21
C ALA A 738 -33.85 22.24 -5.74
N ARG A 739 -32.76 21.71 -6.32
CA ARG A 739 -32.55 21.66 -7.78
C ARG A 739 -33.61 20.83 -8.51
N GLN A 740 -34.21 19.85 -7.85
CA GLN A 740 -35.22 18.96 -8.42
C GLN A 740 -36.65 19.51 -8.32
N ASP A 741 -36.86 20.63 -7.63
CA ASP A 741 -38.16 21.25 -7.42
C ASP A 741 -38.46 22.32 -8.49
N GLU A 742 -39.75 22.56 -8.77
CA GLU A 742 -40.17 23.61 -9.70
C GLU A 742 -39.90 25.00 -9.10
N ASP A 743 -40.10 25.16 -7.78
CA ASP A 743 -39.71 26.38 -7.05
C ASP A 743 -38.48 26.12 -6.18
N LYS A 744 -37.31 26.29 -6.80
CA LYS A 744 -36.01 26.07 -6.17
C LYS A 744 -35.80 26.94 -4.92
N VAL A 745 -36.28 28.19 -4.94
CA VAL A 745 -36.04 29.17 -3.85
C VAL A 745 -36.87 28.80 -2.64
N ASP A 746 -38.18 28.60 -2.83
CA ASP A 746 -39.07 28.23 -1.72
C ASP A 746 -38.69 26.86 -1.16
N LYS A 747 -38.32 25.89 -2.00
CA LYS A 747 -37.88 24.58 -1.52
C LYS A 747 -36.62 24.66 -0.66
N PHE A 748 -35.62 25.41 -1.11
CA PHE A 748 -34.37 25.61 -0.37
C PHE A 748 -34.62 26.28 0.99
N VAL A 749 -35.35 27.39 0.99
CA VAL A 749 -35.66 28.16 2.20
C VAL A 749 -36.47 27.32 3.20
N ASN A 750 -37.53 26.66 2.75
CA ASN A 750 -38.37 25.83 3.63
C ASN A 750 -37.59 24.68 4.25
N THR A 751 -36.68 24.07 3.50
CA THR A 751 -35.85 22.97 4.00
C THR A 751 -34.81 23.45 5.01
N MET A 752 -34.30 24.68 4.85
CA MET A 752 -33.40 25.33 5.82
C MET A 752 -34.10 25.70 7.14
N LEU A 753 -35.44 25.78 7.16
CA LEU A 753 -36.28 26.13 8.31
C LEU A 753 -36.99 24.93 8.99
N ALA A 754 -36.66 23.69 8.64
CA ALA A 754 -37.35 22.48 9.13
C ALA A 754 -37.08 22.13 10.62
N LEU A 755 -38.07 21.51 11.27
CA LEU A 755 -38.03 20.90 12.61
C LEU A 755 -37.07 19.69 12.67
N ASN A 756 -36.78 19.20 13.87
CA ASN A 756 -35.81 18.13 14.14
C ASN A 756 -36.09 16.76 13.50
N ASN A 757 -37.30 16.55 12.99
CA ASN A 757 -37.71 15.36 12.25
C ASN A 757 -37.97 15.63 10.76
N GLY A 758 -37.57 16.81 10.25
CA GLY A 758 -37.68 17.18 8.84
C GLY A 758 -39.02 17.82 8.43
N ASN A 759 -40.02 17.88 9.32
CA ASN A 759 -41.27 18.59 9.07
C ASN A 759 -41.08 20.10 9.25
N THR A 760 -41.80 20.96 8.54
CA THR A 760 -41.71 22.42 8.72
C THR A 760 -42.81 22.95 9.65
N ILE A 761 -42.55 24.07 10.32
CA ILE A 761 -43.54 24.80 11.13
C ILE A 761 -43.66 26.24 10.61
N PRO A 762 -44.87 26.76 10.35
CA PRO A 762 -45.01 28.15 9.91
C PRO A 762 -44.56 29.15 10.99
N ALA A 763 -43.93 30.24 10.57
CA ALA A 763 -43.37 31.24 11.49
C ALA A 763 -44.44 32.00 12.29
N VAL A 764 -45.63 32.24 11.71
CA VAL A 764 -46.74 32.96 12.34
C VAL A 764 -47.97 32.09 12.38
N ALA A 765 -48.56 32.00 13.57
CA ALA A 765 -49.70 31.15 13.86
C ALA A 765 -50.83 31.94 14.53
N LEU A 766 -52.07 31.48 14.34
CA LEU A 766 -53.21 32.05 15.06
C LEU A 766 -53.35 31.37 16.42
N GLY A 767 -53.12 32.11 17.50
CA GLY A 767 -53.46 31.67 18.85
C GLY A 767 -54.95 31.86 19.16
N THR A 768 -55.61 30.84 19.72
CA THR A 768 -57.07 30.85 19.95
C THR A 768 -57.48 31.00 21.43
N TRP A 769 -56.52 31.11 22.35
CA TRP A 769 -56.77 31.25 23.79
C TRP A 769 -57.57 32.52 24.17
N GLN A 770 -58.55 32.38 25.08
CA GLN A 770 -59.39 33.47 25.61
C GLN A 770 -59.98 34.41 24.55
N SER A 771 -60.66 33.84 23.57
CA SER A 771 -61.19 34.57 22.41
C SER A 771 -62.52 35.31 22.63
N GLY A 772 -62.99 35.40 23.88
CA GLY A 772 -64.26 36.06 24.26
C GLY A 772 -65.38 35.05 24.52
N GLU A 773 -66.49 35.53 25.07
CA GLU A 773 -67.68 34.71 25.40
C GLU A 773 -68.73 34.69 24.26
N GLU A 774 -68.52 35.47 23.20
CA GLU A 774 -69.41 35.49 22.03
C GLU A 774 -69.32 34.16 21.27
N GLN A 775 -70.49 33.58 20.97
CA GLN A 775 -70.58 32.32 20.24
C GLN A 775 -69.97 32.43 18.83
N ASP A 776 -69.22 31.40 18.41
CA ASP A 776 -68.57 31.30 17.10
C ASP A 776 -67.49 32.37 16.83
N VAL A 777 -67.00 33.06 17.86
CA VAL A 777 -65.94 34.07 17.70
C VAL A 777 -64.63 33.43 17.22
N VAL A 778 -64.30 32.22 17.68
CA VAL A 778 -63.08 31.50 17.26
C VAL A 778 -63.26 30.94 15.87
N TYR A 779 -64.46 30.43 15.56
CA TYR A 779 -64.83 29.98 14.21
C TYR A 779 -64.58 31.09 13.17
N LYS A 780 -65.10 32.30 13.43
CA LYS A 780 -64.90 33.47 12.55
C LYS A 780 -63.43 33.87 12.45
N ALA A 781 -62.70 33.85 13.56
CA ALA A 781 -61.28 34.21 13.59
C ALA A 781 -60.40 33.24 12.77
N VAL A 782 -60.64 31.94 12.88
CA VAL A 782 -59.91 30.92 12.10
C VAL A 782 -60.14 31.10 10.60
N LYS A 783 -61.39 31.35 10.18
CA LYS A 783 -61.70 31.63 8.77
C LYS A 783 -61.00 32.89 8.27
N ALA A 784 -61.05 33.97 9.04
CA ALA A 784 -60.37 35.21 8.71
C ALA A 784 -58.85 35.01 8.61
N ALA A 785 -58.25 34.20 9.49
CA ALA A 785 -56.82 33.89 9.45
C ALA A 785 -56.43 33.10 8.21
N LEU A 786 -57.18 32.04 7.84
CA LEU A 786 -56.90 31.27 6.64
C LEU A 786 -56.99 32.14 5.37
N ALA A 787 -58.00 33.01 5.30
CA ALA A 787 -58.17 33.98 4.23
C ALA A 787 -57.04 35.02 4.18
N ALA A 788 -56.53 35.44 5.35
CA ALA A 788 -55.43 36.39 5.47
C ALA A 788 -54.05 35.80 5.12
N GLY A 789 -53.95 34.47 4.97
CA GLY A 789 -52.71 33.78 4.60
C GLY A 789 -52.09 32.91 5.71
N TYR A 790 -52.73 32.80 6.89
CA TYR A 790 -52.22 31.93 7.94
C TYR A 790 -52.23 30.47 7.49
N ARG A 791 -51.17 29.75 7.84
CA ARG A 791 -51.06 28.30 7.63
C ARG A 791 -50.86 27.54 8.93
N HIS A 792 -50.85 28.19 10.09
CA HIS A 792 -50.74 27.54 11.39
C HIS A 792 -51.85 28.01 12.33
N ILE A 793 -52.64 27.06 12.83
CA ILE A 793 -53.71 27.29 13.82
C ILE A 793 -53.37 26.57 15.13
N ASP A 794 -53.35 27.30 16.23
CA ASP A 794 -52.99 26.80 17.56
C ASP A 794 -54.19 26.85 18.52
N THR A 795 -54.52 25.70 19.09
CA THR A 795 -55.56 25.53 20.12
C THR A 795 -55.07 24.59 21.23
N ALA A 796 -55.91 24.32 22.23
CA ALA A 796 -55.71 23.31 23.25
C ALA A 796 -57.07 22.82 23.75
N MET A 797 -57.15 21.58 24.24
CA MET A 797 -58.37 21.07 24.88
C MET A 797 -58.83 21.96 26.05
N MET A 798 -57.88 22.52 26.81
CA MET A 798 -58.18 23.42 27.93
C MET A 798 -58.78 24.76 27.51
N TYR A 799 -58.74 25.12 26.23
CA TYR A 799 -59.28 26.38 25.73
C TYR A 799 -60.80 26.29 25.51
N GLY A 800 -61.35 25.07 25.46
CA GLY A 800 -62.79 24.83 25.31
C GLY A 800 -63.35 25.17 23.93
N ASN A 801 -62.51 25.47 22.94
CA ASN A 801 -62.91 25.99 21.62
C ASN A 801 -62.53 25.10 20.43
N GLU A 802 -62.03 23.88 20.66
CA GLU A 802 -61.59 22.96 19.60
C GLU A 802 -62.68 22.68 18.56
N ALA A 803 -63.94 22.59 18.97
CA ALA A 803 -65.07 22.40 18.06
C ALA A 803 -65.32 23.61 17.15
N GLU A 804 -65.08 24.84 17.63
CA GLU A 804 -65.16 26.02 16.78
C GLU A 804 -63.98 26.10 15.81
N VAL A 805 -62.77 25.75 16.29
CA VAL A 805 -61.56 25.67 15.46
C VAL A 805 -61.72 24.66 14.34
N GLY A 806 -62.22 23.46 14.65
CA GLY A 806 -62.48 22.41 13.68
C GLY A 806 -63.44 22.82 12.58
N ARG A 807 -64.59 23.40 12.96
CA ARG A 807 -65.55 23.97 12.00
C ARG A 807 -64.93 25.10 11.17
N GLY A 808 -64.13 25.97 11.80
CA GLY A 808 -63.48 27.11 11.14
C GLY A 808 -62.45 26.66 10.11
N ILE A 809 -61.68 25.61 10.42
CA ILE A 809 -60.75 24.98 9.49
C ILE A 809 -61.52 24.37 8.32
N ARG A 810 -62.51 23.52 8.57
CA ARG A 810 -63.24 22.82 7.50
C ARG A 810 -63.88 23.81 6.50
N ASP A 811 -64.55 24.83 7.02
CA ASP A 811 -65.25 25.79 6.17
C ASP A 811 -64.25 26.78 5.54
N GLY A 812 -63.23 27.22 6.27
CA GLY A 812 -62.19 28.13 5.77
C GLY A 812 -61.29 27.53 4.70
N LEU A 813 -60.96 26.23 4.80
CA LEU A 813 -60.25 25.49 3.74
C LEU A 813 -61.07 25.46 2.46
N LYS A 814 -62.37 25.14 2.56
CA LYS A 814 -63.29 25.11 1.42
C LYS A 814 -63.42 26.48 0.76
N GLU A 815 -63.49 27.56 1.54
CA GLU A 815 -63.62 28.92 1.02
C GLU A 815 -62.32 29.45 0.41
N SER A 816 -61.16 29.06 0.95
CA SER A 816 -59.84 29.52 0.48
C SER A 816 -59.24 28.63 -0.63
N GLY A 817 -59.89 27.51 -0.97
CA GLY A 817 -59.36 26.52 -1.92
C GLY A 817 -58.16 25.71 -1.40
N LEU A 818 -57.92 25.74 -0.09
CA LEU A 818 -56.81 25.04 0.57
C LEU A 818 -57.22 23.62 0.96
N LYS A 819 -56.24 22.73 1.04
CA LYS A 819 -56.40 21.36 1.54
C LYS A 819 -55.94 21.25 2.98
N ARG A 820 -56.34 20.18 3.67
CA ARG A 820 -55.90 19.89 5.04
C ARG A 820 -54.37 19.81 5.16
N GLU A 821 -53.70 19.30 4.13
CA GLU A 821 -52.24 19.18 4.05
C GLU A 821 -51.50 20.52 3.94
N ASP A 822 -52.19 21.60 3.53
CA ASP A 822 -51.59 22.93 3.38
C ASP A 822 -51.50 23.71 4.70
N ILE A 823 -52.12 23.19 5.77
CA ILE A 823 -52.15 23.84 7.07
C ILE A 823 -51.56 22.97 8.18
N PHE A 824 -50.95 23.62 9.15
CA PHE A 824 -50.37 23.06 10.35
C PHE A 824 -51.33 23.29 11.54
N VAL A 825 -51.80 22.23 12.18
CA VAL A 825 -52.73 22.34 13.32
C VAL A 825 -52.09 21.78 14.58
N THR A 826 -52.06 22.61 15.62
CA THR A 826 -51.55 22.24 16.95
C THR A 826 -52.69 22.18 17.97
N THR A 827 -52.74 21.08 18.74
CA THR A 827 -53.50 21.03 20.01
C THR A 827 -52.65 20.45 21.14
N LYS A 828 -53.13 20.54 22.39
CA LYS A 828 -52.41 20.05 23.58
C LYS A 828 -53.27 19.17 24.48
N LEU A 829 -52.63 18.14 25.03
CA LEU A 829 -53.14 17.24 26.05
C LEU A 829 -53.42 18.02 27.35
N ALA A 830 -54.66 17.99 27.82
CA ALA A 830 -55.05 18.60 29.09
C ALA A 830 -54.40 17.88 30.30
N THR A 831 -54.15 18.62 31.37
CA THR A 831 -53.48 18.12 32.59
C THR A 831 -54.21 16.96 33.28
N ILE A 832 -55.54 16.86 33.12
CA ILE A 832 -56.34 15.72 33.63
C ILE A 832 -56.16 14.42 32.84
N HIS A 833 -55.62 14.49 31.63
CA HIS A 833 -55.34 13.33 30.78
C HIS A 833 -53.87 12.90 30.85
N ALA A 834 -53.09 13.43 31.80
CA ALA A 834 -51.67 13.12 31.96
C ALA A 834 -51.41 11.66 32.37
N ARG A 835 -52.39 10.97 32.97
CA ARG A 835 -52.28 9.53 33.26
C ARG A 835 -52.08 8.74 31.96
N PRO A 836 -51.08 7.83 31.86
CA PRO A 836 -50.82 7.06 30.64
C PRO A 836 -52.03 6.36 30.04
N SER A 837 -52.96 5.87 30.87
CA SER A 837 -54.21 5.23 30.44
C SER A 837 -55.23 6.19 29.82
N TYR A 838 -55.10 7.49 30.06
CA TYR A 838 -55.99 8.55 29.57
C TYR A 838 -55.40 9.35 28.40
N VAL A 839 -54.11 9.22 28.11
CA VAL A 839 -53.43 9.96 27.03
C VAL A 839 -54.09 9.72 25.67
N SER A 840 -54.32 8.45 25.30
CA SER A 840 -54.98 8.12 24.03
C SER A 840 -56.41 8.65 23.97
N LYS A 841 -57.15 8.59 25.09
CA LYS A 841 -58.51 9.14 25.17
C LYS A 841 -58.51 10.66 24.96
N GLY A 842 -57.63 11.40 25.64
CA GLY A 842 -57.52 12.85 25.47
C GLY A 842 -57.14 13.25 24.05
N PHE A 843 -56.26 12.47 23.40
CA PHE A 843 -55.93 12.66 21.99
C PHE A 843 -57.13 12.43 21.07
N GLU A 844 -57.85 11.32 21.24
CA GLU A 844 -59.04 10.99 20.43
C GLU A 844 -60.17 11.99 20.64
N ASP A 845 -60.41 12.44 21.88
CA ASP A 845 -61.43 13.45 22.20
C ASP A 845 -61.11 14.80 21.52
N SER A 846 -59.84 15.21 21.50
CA SER A 846 -59.40 16.43 20.81
C SER A 846 -59.57 16.30 19.30
N LEU A 847 -59.14 15.16 18.73
CA LEU A 847 -59.23 14.89 17.30
C LEU A 847 -60.68 14.81 16.81
N ALA A 848 -61.58 14.24 17.61
CA ALA A 848 -63.00 14.15 17.33
C ALA A 848 -63.69 15.53 17.37
N LYS A 849 -63.31 16.40 18.31
CA LYS A 849 -63.83 17.79 18.37
C LYS A 849 -63.34 18.62 17.20
N LEU A 850 -62.08 18.46 16.79
CA LEU A 850 -61.51 19.17 15.65
C LEU A 850 -62.05 18.66 14.31
N ASP A 851 -62.34 17.36 14.19
CA ASP A 851 -62.90 16.76 12.96
C ASP A 851 -62.00 16.99 11.71
N ILE A 852 -60.68 16.84 11.88
CA ILE A 852 -59.66 17.13 10.84
C ILE A 852 -58.80 15.93 10.43
N GLY A 853 -59.15 14.72 10.89
CA GLY A 853 -58.50 13.44 10.51
C GLY A 853 -57.13 13.17 11.17
N TYR A 854 -56.25 14.16 11.26
CA TYR A 854 -54.94 14.06 11.93
C TYR A 854 -54.48 15.40 12.51
N LEU A 855 -53.47 15.38 13.39
CA LEU A 855 -52.81 16.54 13.97
C LEU A 855 -51.37 16.68 13.49
N ASP A 856 -50.94 17.91 13.18
CA ASP A 856 -49.54 18.15 12.82
C ASP A 856 -48.67 18.19 14.06
N LEU A 857 -49.14 18.78 15.17
CA LEU A 857 -48.42 18.81 16.44
C LEU A 857 -49.37 18.57 17.62
N TYR A 858 -49.02 17.60 18.47
CA TYR A 858 -49.74 17.34 19.72
C TYR A 858 -48.81 17.48 20.93
N MET A 859 -49.16 18.35 21.88
CA MET A 859 -48.22 18.73 22.94
C MET A 859 -48.72 18.40 24.34
N MET A 860 -47.81 18.15 25.27
CA MET A 860 -48.14 18.15 26.69
C MET A 860 -48.32 19.60 27.15
N HIS A 861 -49.52 19.99 27.59
CA HIS A 861 -49.82 21.41 27.83
C HIS A 861 -49.04 22.02 29.01
N TRP A 862 -48.85 21.23 30.07
CA TRP A 862 -48.11 21.61 31.26
C TRP A 862 -47.40 20.37 31.83
N PRO A 863 -46.23 20.51 32.49
CA PRO A 863 -45.56 19.41 33.20
C PRO A 863 -46.28 19.03 34.51
N VAL A 864 -47.62 19.04 34.53
CA VAL A 864 -48.47 18.87 35.72
C VAL A 864 -49.56 17.83 35.42
N ALA A 865 -49.75 16.88 36.34
CA ALA A 865 -50.84 15.90 36.28
C ALA A 865 -51.93 16.28 37.30
N MET A 866 -53.16 16.45 36.82
CA MET A 866 -54.32 16.79 37.67
C MET A 866 -55.19 15.55 37.91
N ASN A 867 -55.82 15.50 39.08
CA ASN A 867 -56.70 14.39 39.45
C ASN A 867 -57.94 14.32 38.52
N PRO A 868 -58.14 13.23 37.76
CA PRO A 868 -59.24 13.14 36.80
C PRO A 868 -60.62 12.91 37.46
N ALA A 869 -60.70 12.67 38.77
CA ALA A 869 -61.91 12.20 39.45
C ALA A 869 -63.15 13.08 39.27
N THR A 870 -62.98 14.39 39.16
CA THR A 870 -64.11 15.35 39.05
C THR A 870 -64.52 15.65 37.59
N GLY A 871 -63.70 15.24 36.61
CA GLY A 871 -63.88 15.59 35.20
C GLY A 871 -63.70 17.08 34.86
N GLN A 872 -63.40 17.95 35.84
CA GLN A 872 -63.08 19.35 35.60
C GLN A 872 -61.68 19.47 35.00
N LEU A 873 -61.49 20.32 33.98
CA LEU A 873 -60.18 20.49 33.32
C LEU A 873 -59.06 20.95 34.27
N VAL A 874 -59.41 21.72 35.30
CA VAL A 874 -58.48 22.10 36.38
C VAL A 874 -59.18 21.97 37.74
N PRO A 875 -59.17 20.78 38.34
CA PRO A 875 -59.90 20.50 39.57
C PRO A 875 -59.30 21.25 40.78
N LEU A 876 -60.17 21.60 41.73
CA LEU A 876 -59.80 22.26 42.99
C LEU A 876 -60.18 21.38 44.18
N LYS A 877 -59.32 21.38 45.21
CA LYS A 877 -59.62 20.83 46.53
C LYS A 877 -60.58 21.78 47.27
N PRO A 878 -61.27 21.32 48.34
CA PRO A 878 -62.18 22.17 49.13
C PRO A 878 -61.54 23.43 49.73
N ASP A 879 -60.22 23.44 49.93
CA ASP A 879 -59.45 24.59 50.41
C ASP A 879 -59.07 25.61 49.31
N GLY A 880 -59.49 25.36 48.06
CA GLY A 880 -59.20 26.20 46.89
C GLY A 880 -57.86 25.92 46.22
N SER A 881 -57.04 25.00 46.73
CA SER A 881 -55.79 24.56 46.08
C SER A 881 -56.06 23.63 44.89
N ARG A 882 -55.08 23.45 44.00
CA ARG A 882 -55.21 22.53 42.84
C ARG A 882 -55.25 21.07 43.30
N ASP A 883 -56.16 20.29 42.74
CA ASP A 883 -56.22 18.85 43.01
C ASP A 883 -55.26 18.07 42.10
N ILE A 884 -53.98 18.03 42.52
CA ILE A 884 -52.88 17.35 41.82
C ILE A 884 -53.05 15.83 41.97
N ASP A 885 -52.70 15.10 40.91
CA ASP A 885 -52.62 13.65 40.95
C ASP A 885 -51.37 13.19 41.71
N GLU A 886 -51.53 12.84 43.00
CA GLU A 886 -50.43 12.44 43.89
C GLU A 886 -49.62 11.24 43.37
N GLU A 887 -50.20 10.35 42.56
CA GLU A 887 -49.49 9.20 42.00
C GLU A 887 -48.49 9.60 40.90
N LEU A 888 -48.81 10.67 40.18
CA LEU A 888 -48.07 11.18 39.02
C LEU A 888 -47.39 12.52 39.25
N ASP A 889 -47.43 13.04 40.48
CA ASP A 889 -46.78 14.29 40.81
C ASP A 889 -45.29 14.23 40.46
N GLY A 890 -44.86 15.23 39.69
CA GLY A 890 -43.53 15.32 39.11
C GLY A 890 -43.15 14.22 38.12
N LYS A 891 -44.00 13.27 37.70
CA LYS A 891 -43.65 12.13 36.82
C LYS A 891 -44.15 12.30 35.38
N PHE A 892 -43.94 13.46 34.76
CA PHE A 892 -44.39 13.72 33.39
C PHE A 892 -43.73 12.82 32.32
N GLU A 893 -42.63 12.13 32.63
CA GLU A 893 -41.95 11.23 31.70
C GLU A 893 -42.80 10.00 31.35
N VAL A 894 -43.64 9.52 32.27
CA VAL A 894 -44.55 8.40 31.96
C VAL A 894 -45.68 8.84 31.04
N THR A 895 -46.11 10.10 31.14
CA THR A 895 -47.05 10.72 30.20
C THR A 895 -46.41 10.85 28.83
N TRP A 896 -45.16 11.31 28.76
CA TRP A 896 -44.41 11.41 27.52
C TRP A 896 -44.26 10.05 26.82
N ALA A 897 -43.87 9.01 27.56
CA ALA A 897 -43.76 7.66 27.03
C ALA A 897 -45.09 7.10 26.47
N ALA A 898 -46.23 7.56 26.98
CA ALA A 898 -47.54 7.25 26.40
C ALA A 898 -47.85 8.10 25.15
N MET A 899 -47.43 9.37 25.12
CA MET A 899 -47.54 10.22 23.93
C MET A 899 -46.68 9.73 22.76
N GLU A 900 -45.48 9.19 23.03
CA GLU A 900 -44.62 8.59 22.01
C GLU A 900 -45.34 7.51 21.20
N LYS A 901 -46.17 6.69 21.87
CA LYS A 901 -46.97 5.64 21.22
C LYS A 901 -48.06 6.19 20.29
N LEU A 902 -48.44 7.46 20.41
CA LEU A 902 -49.41 8.06 19.50
C LEU A 902 -48.85 8.24 18.09
N LEU A 903 -47.53 8.37 17.94
CA LEU A 903 -46.87 8.48 16.63
C LEU A 903 -47.13 7.22 15.78
N ASP A 904 -47.17 6.04 16.41
CA ASP A 904 -47.43 4.76 15.74
C ASP A 904 -48.84 4.69 15.11
N THR A 905 -49.77 5.55 15.54
CA THR A 905 -51.13 5.59 14.99
C THR A 905 -51.22 6.26 13.62
N GLY A 906 -50.19 7.03 13.22
CA GLY A 906 -50.20 7.86 12.01
C GLY A 906 -51.17 9.05 12.06
N LYS A 907 -51.92 9.23 13.15
CA LYS A 907 -52.88 10.34 13.31
C LYS A 907 -52.26 11.60 13.92
N VAL A 908 -51.00 11.54 14.34
CA VAL A 908 -50.21 12.69 14.78
C VAL A 908 -48.83 12.63 14.13
N LYS A 909 -48.39 13.76 13.55
CA LYS A 909 -47.08 13.84 12.88
C LYS A 909 -45.94 14.16 13.84
N ASN A 910 -46.18 15.07 14.79
CA ASN A 910 -45.18 15.57 15.72
C ASN A 910 -45.73 15.59 17.16
N ILE A 911 -44.87 15.31 18.14
CA ILE A 911 -45.18 15.52 19.55
C ILE A 911 -44.24 16.55 20.18
N GLY A 912 -44.74 17.33 21.13
CA GLY A 912 -43.99 18.40 21.78
C GLY A 912 -44.42 18.63 23.23
N VAL A 913 -43.81 19.62 23.88
CA VAL A 913 -44.10 20.01 25.25
C VAL A 913 -44.37 21.50 25.34
N ALA A 914 -45.17 21.94 26.30
CA ALA A 914 -45.43 23.36 26.54
C ALA A 914 -45.14 23.70 27.99
N ASN A 915 -44.54 24.87 28.21
CA ASN A 915 -44.16 25.39 29.51
C ASN A 915 -43.11 24.54 30.26
N PHE A 916 -42.20 23.87 29.53
CA PHE A 916 -41.11 23.13 30.15
C PHE A 916 -39.88 24.03 30.34
N ALA A 917 -39.47 24.18 31.59
CA ALA A 917 -38.21 24.78 32.03
C ALA A 917 -36.99 23.86 31.74
N ILE A 918 -35.77 24.40 31.83
CA ILE A 918 -34.53 23.64 31.58
C ILE A 918 -34.44 22.38 32.45
N PRO A 919 -34.67 22.43 33.79
CA PRO A 919 -34.61 21.22 34.63
C PRO A 919 -35.62 20.15 34.21
N ASN A 920 -36.80 20.57 33.76
CA ASN A 920 -37.84 19.65 33.28
C ASN A 920 -37.46 19.00 31.95
N LEU A 921 -36.87 19.78 31.02
CA LEU A 921 -36.36 19.26 29.75
C LEU A 921 -35.18 18.30 29.95
N GLU A 922 -34.19 18.65 30.78
CA GLU A 922 -33.06 17.77 31.13
C GLU A 922 -33.55 16.43 31.68
N ARG A 923 -34.56 16.48 32.54
CA ARG A 923 -35.16 15.29 33.13
C ARG A 923 -35.91 14.45 32.10
N LEU A 924 -36.70 15.09 31.24
CA LEU A 924 -37.42 14.40 30.16
C LEU A 924 -36.47 13.69 29.19
N LEU A 925 -35.44 14.41 28.71
CA LEU A 925 -34.50 13.95 27.70
C LEU A 925 -33.67 12.73 28.14
N LYS A 926 -33.51 12.51 29.45
CA LYS A 926 -32.86 11.28 29.99
C LYS A 926 -33.63 10.00 29.66
N THR A 927 -34.94 10.10 29.45
CA THR A 927 -35.84 8.94 29.26
C THR A 927 -36.57 8.93 27.91
N ALA A 928 -36.65 10.08 27.24
CA ALA A 928 -37.34 10.22 25.98
C ALA A 928 -36.66 9.41 24.86
N LYS A 929 -37.44 8.63 24.13
CA LYS A 929 -37.01 7.96 22.89
C LYS A 929 -37.11 8.91 21.70
N VAL A 930 -38.12 9.78 21.73
CA VAL A 930 -38.36 10.84 20.76
C VAL A 930 -38.09 12.18 21.43
N VAL A 931 -37.14 12.94 20.90
CA VAL A 931 -36.88 14.31 21.35
C VAL A 931 -38.10 15.17 21.02
N PRO A 932 -38.66 15.97 21.95
CA PRO A 932 -39.78 16.85 21.66
C PRO A 932 -39.50 17.75 20.46
N ALA A 933 -40.41 17.79 19.48
CA ALA A 933 -40.22 18.62 18.28
C ALA A 933 -40.31 20.11 18.61
N VAL A 934 -41.16 20.47 19.57
CA VAL A 934 -41.44 21.86 19.96
C VAL A 934 -41.51 21.99 21.48
N ASN A 935 -40.95 23.08 22.02
CA ASN A 935 -41.26 23.60 23.36
C ASN A 935 -42.03 24.93 23.23
N GLN A 936 -43.34 24.94 23.50
CA GLN A 936 -44.15 26.15 23.42
C GLN A 936 -44.09 26.92 24.76
N ILE A 937 -43.57 28.14 24.74
CA ILE A 937 -43.24 28.95 25.93
C ILE A 937 -43.74 30.40 25.80
N GLU A 938 -43.94 31.08 26.94
CA GLU A 938 -44.26 32.51 26.94
C GLU A 938 -43.02 33.29 26.54
N LEU A 939 -43.06 34.02 25.42
CA LEU A 939 -41.88 34.72 24.93
C LEU A 939 -42.26 36.06 24.32
N HIS A 940 -41.71 37.13 24.91
CA HIS A 940 -41.88 38.52 24.52
C HIS A 940 -40.73 39.36 25.12
N PRO A 941 -40.55 40.65 24.77
CA PRO A 941 -39.40 41.44 25.23
C PRO A 941 -39.22 41.57 26.75
N TYR A 942 -40.31 41.61 27.55
CA TYR A 942 -40.21 41.56 29.02
C TYR A 942 -39.85 40.16 29.59
N LEU A 943 -39.86 39.11 28.76
CA LEU A 943 -39.53 37.74 29.15
C LEU A 943 -38.87 37.01 27.96
N PRO A 944 -37.64 37.37 27.58
CA PRO A 944 -36.99 36.84 26.37
C PRO A 944 -36.47 35.40 26.53
N GLN A 945 -36.33 34.92 27.77
CA GLN A 945 -35.90 33.56 28.13
C GLN A 945 -34.65 33.07 27.38
N PHE A 946 -33.60 33.90 27.28
CA PHE A 946 -32.39 33.61 26.47
C PHE A 946 -31.80 32.22 26.73
N LYS A 947 -31.59 31.85 28.00
CA LYS A 947 -31.00 30.55 28.39
C LYS A 947 -31.86 29.37 27.93
N LEU A 948 -33.18 29.46 28.11
CA LEU A 948 -34.10 28.38 27.73
C LEU A 948 -34.17 28.21 26.22
N VAL A 949 -34.20 29.31 25.47
CA VAL A 949 -34.19 29.27 24.00
C VAL A 949 -32.89 28.67 23.48
N GLU A 950 -31.75 29.07 24.03
CA GLU A 950 -30.44 28.50 23.69
C GLU A 950 -30.36 27.00 24.02
N TYR A 951 -30.88 26.60 25.18
CA TYR A 951 -30.94 25.20 25.59
C TYR A 951 -31.84 24.35 24.67
N CYS A 952 -33.02 24.85 24.31
CA CYS A 952 -33.90 24.17 23.36
C CYS A 952 -33.21 24.02 21.99
N ASN A 953 -32.57 25.08 21.49
CA ASN A 953 -31.86 25.04 20.20
C ASN A 953 -30.71 24.03 20.19
N SER A 954 -29.89 23.98 21.25
CA SER A 954 -28.76 23.03 21.34
C SER A 954 -29.21 21.57 21.39
N ASN A 955 -30.44 21.31 21.82
CA ASN A 955 -31.06 19.98 21.84
C ASN A 955 -31.95 19.70 20.62
N GLY A 956 -31.97 20.60 19.63
CA GLY A 956 -32.83 20.46 18.44
C GLY A 956 -34.32 20.52 18.76
N ILE A 957 -34.74 21.30 19.76
CA ILE A 957 -36.14 21.52 20.12
C ILE A 957 -36.52 22.93 19.64
N HIS A 958 -37.54 23.05 18.78
CA HIS A 958 -37.99 24.35 18.30
C HIS A 958 -38.79 25.07 19.38
N CYS A 959 -38.41 26.29 19.77
CA CYS A 959 -39.26 27.12 20.62
C CYS A 959 -40.45 27.64 19.80
N SER A 960 -41.64 27.69 20.42
CA SER A 960 -42.80 28.41 19.89
C SER A 960 -43.31 29.41 20.92
N ALA A 961 -43.40 30.68 20.55
CA ALA A 961 -43.71 31.80 21.42
C ALA A 961 -45.22 32.04 21.51
N TYR A 962 -45.83 31.74 22.66
CA TYR A 962 -47.20 32.16 22.95
C TYR A 962 -47.22 33.47 23.75
N SER A 963 -48.37 34.15 23.73
CA SER A 963 -48.53 35.51 24.28
C SER A 963 -47.45 36.51 23.82
N PRO A 964 -47.08 36.55 22.52
CA PRO A 964 -46.03 37.45 22.03
C PRO A 964 -46.39 38.94 22.19
N LEU A 965 -47.68 39.25 22.35
CA LEU A 965 -48.22 40.58 22.61
C LEU A 965 -48.49 40.85 24.10
N GLY A 966 -48.12 39.91 24.98
CA GLY A 966 -48.51 39.87 26.39
C GLY A 966 -49.93 39.31 26.63
N SER A 967 -50.35 39.26 27.90
CA SER A 967 -51.72 38.89 28.29
C SER A 967 -52.66 40.11 28.32
N SER A 968 -53.96 39.90 28.60
CA SER A 968 -55.00 40.93 28.60
C SER A 968 -54.73 42.14 29.54
N GLN A 969 -53.78 42.02 30.48
CA GLN A 969 -53.38 43.09 31.41
C GLN A 969 -51.95 43.60 31.14
N SER A 970 -51.38 43.32 29.98
CA SER A 970 -50.01 43.68 29.64
C SER A 970 -49.84 45.16 29.30
N THR A 971 -48.76 45.77 29.81
CA THR A 971 -48.28 47.10 29.42
C THR A 971 -47.31 47.05 28.24
N LEU A 972 -47.06 45.87 27.66
CA LEU A 972 -46.08 45.67 26.59
C LEU A 972 -46.40 46.47 25.33
N LEU A 973 -47.69 46.65 25.01
CA LEU A 973 -48.13 47.49 23.88
C LEU A 973 -48.00 49.01 24.15
N GLN A 974 -47.58 49.40 25.36
CA GLN A 974 -47.40 50.80 25.77
C GLN A 974 -45.92 51.16 25.97
N ASP A 975 -44.99 50.23 25.68
CA ASP A 975 -43.55 50.45 25.85
C ASP A 975 -43.03 51.54 24.90
N GLU A 976 -42.28 52.50 25.44
CA GLU A 976 -41.78 53.66 24.69
C GLU A 976 -40.74 53.29 23.63
N THR A 977 -39.90 52.28 23.91
CA THR A 977 -38.88 51.78 22.97
C THR A 977 -39.56 51.13 21.77
N LEU A 978 -40.55 50.27 22.03
CA LEU A 978 -41.34 49.63 20.98
C LEU A 978 -42.16 50.64 20.17
N ALA A 979 -42.73 51.67 20.81
CA ALA A 979 -43.47 52.73 20.13
C ALA A 979 -42.58 53.55 19.17
N LYS A 980 -41.32 53.81 19.57
CA LYS A 980 -40.33 54.51 18.74
C LYS A 980 -39.99 53.70 17.49
N ILE A 981 -39.72 52.41 17.63
CA ILE A 981 -39.40 51.51 16.51
C ILE A 981 -40.62 51.35 15.60
N ALA A 982 -41.82 51.15 16.17
CA ALA A 982 -43.07 51.04 15.41
C ALA A 982 -43.32 52.27 14.52
N LYS A 983 -43.06 53.48 15.05
CA LYS A 983 -43.17 54.73 14.29
C LYS A 983 -42.14 54.85 13.17
N ALA A 984 -40.92 54.34 13.37
CA ALA A 984 -39.88 54.36 12.34
C ALA A 984 -40.24 53.51 11.11
N HIS A 985 -40.97 52.41 11.33
CA HIS A 985 -41.39 51.48 10.28
C HIS A 985 -42.80 51.74 9.72
N ASP A 986 -43.53 52.75 10.21
CA ASP A 986 -44.95 53.02 9.88
C ASP A 986 -45.86 51.78 10.09
N ARG A 987 -45.68 51.13 11.26
CA ARG A 987 -46.33 49.86 11.62
C ARG A 987 -46.81 49.88 13.06
N SER A 988 -47.65 48.92 13.42
CA SER A 988 -48.15 48.80 14.80
C SER A 988 -47.11 48.16 15.73
N ILE A 989 -47.17 48.47 17.02
CA ILE A 989 -46.32 47.82 18.04
C ILE A 989 -46.49 46.30 18.03
N ALA A 990 -47.70 45.82 17.74
CA ALA A 990 -47.97 44.39 17.61
C ALA A 990 -47.15 43.73 16.48
N GLN A 991 -47.02 44.40 15.33
CA GLN A 991 -46.20 43.91 14.22
C GLN A 991 -44.70 43.90 14.56
N ILE A 992 -44.21 44.90 15.32
CA ILE A 992 -42.83 44.90 15.80
C ILE A 992 -42.57 43.73 16.75
N LEU A 993 -43.48 43.47 17.69
CA LEU A 993 -43.39 42.35 18.63
C LEU A 993 -43.43 40.99 17.94
N ILE A 994 -44.32 40.83 16.95
CA ILE A 994 -44.41 39.61 16.13
C ILE A 994 -43.12 39.43 15.34
N SER A 995 -42.64 40.47 14.66
CA SER A 995 -41.42 40.41 13.84
C SER A 995 -40.20 40.08 14.70
N TRP A 996 -40.06 40.72 15.87
CA TRP A 996 -39.03 40.36 16.85
C TRP A 996 -39.16 38.90 17.32
N GLY A 997 -40.37 38.42 17.59
CA GLY A 997 -40.58 37.04 18.03
C GLY A 997 -40.21 36.02 16.95
N ILE A 998 -40.47 36.32 15.67
CA ILE A 998 -40.10 35.47 14.52
C ILE A 998 -38.58 35.30 14.43
N THR A 999 -37.82 36.36 14.73
CA THR A 999 -36.35 36.26 14.78
C THR A 999 -35.86 35.22 15.79
N ARG A 1000 -36.68 34.84 16.77
CA ARG A 1000 -36.32 33.91 17.85
C ARG A 1000 -36.99 32.55 17.73
N SER A 1001 -38.18 32.47 17.14
CA SER A 1001 -39.10 31.33 17.30
C SER A 1001 -40.29 31.44 16.33
N SER A 1002 -41.14 30.42 16.19
CA SER A 1002 -42.50 30.66 15.66
C SER A 1002 -43.32 31.46 16.69
N VAL A 1003 -44.26 32.30 16.27
CA VAL A 1003 -45.05 33.17 17.15
C VAL A 1003 -46.54 32.93 17.00
N LEU A 1004 -47.26 33.03 18.11
CA LEU A 1004 -48.69 32.71 18.21
C LEU A 1004 -49.49 33.95 18.68
N PRO A 1005 -49.57 35.03 17.88
CA PRO A 1005 -50.41 36.17 18.22
C PRO A 1005 -51.89 35.76 18.29
N LYS A 1006 -52.57 36.20 19.33
CA LYS A 1006 -54.01 36.01 19.48
C LYS A 1006 -54.77 37.24 18.97
N SER A 1007 -55.74 37.01 18.10
CA SER A 1007 -56.70 38.04 17.68
C SER A 1007 -58.00 37.40 17.20
N VAL A 1008 -59.12 38.07 17.47
CA VAL A 1008 -60.44 37.75 16.89
C VAL A 1008 -60.95 38.87 15.98
N ASN A 1009 -60.21 39.98 15.90
CA ASN A 1009 -60.53 41.09 15.00
C ASN A 1009 -59.88 40.82 13.63
N PRO A 1010 -60.65 40.74 12.53
CA PRO A 1010 -60.14 40.44 11.19
C PRO A 1010 -59.05 41.41 10.69
N GLU A 1011 -59.18 42.71 10.96
CA GLU A 1011 -58.18 43.72 10.54
C GLU A 1011 -56.85 43.49 11.25
N ARG A 1012 -56.89 43.17 12.56
CA ARG A 1012 -55.69 42.84 13.31
C ARG A 1012 -55.07 41.51 12.87
N ILE A 1013 -55.89 40.52 12.53
CA ILE A 1013 -55.41 39.25 11.98
C ILE A 1013 -54.66 39.51 10.66
N GLN A 1014 -55.22 40.32 9.77
CA GLN A 1014 -54.57 40.68 8.50
C GLN A 1014 -53.28 41.49 8.70
N ALA A 1015 -53.24 42.39 9.70
CA ALA A 1015 -52.03 43.16 10.02
C ALA A 1015 -50.94 42.29 10.67
N ASN A 1016 -51.32 41.35 11.54
CA ASN A 1016 -50.39 40.55 12.33
C ASN A 1016 -49.53 39.59 11.49
N ILE A 1017 -50.02 39.14 10.32
CA ILE A 1017 -49.22 38.30 9.41
C ILE A 1017 -48.22 39.12 8.58
N GLN A 1018 -48.42 40.44 8.48
CA GLN A 1018 -47.52 41.33 7.75
C GLN A 1018 -46.36 41.74 8.67
N THR A 1019 -45.24 41.05 8.51
CA THR A 1019 -44.01 41.25 9.28
C THR A 1019 -43.16 42.41 8.72
N VAL A 1020 -42.21 42.86 9.52
CA VAL A 1020 -41.31 43.98 9.23
C VAL A 1020 -39.88 43.55 9.50
N ASP A 1021 -38.95 43.98 8.66
CA ASP A 1021 -37.54 43.66 8.84
C ASP A 1021 -36.92 44.61 9.88
N LEU A 1022 -36.50 44.05 11.02
CA LEU A 1022 -35.85 44.79 12.09
C LEU A 1022 -34.32 44.71 11.91
N SER A 1023 -33.64 45.84 12.03
CA SER A 1023 -32.18 45.90 12.03
C SER A 1023 -31.57 45.24 13.27
N GLU A 1024 -30.31 44.81 13.19
CA GLU A 1024 -29.58 44.24 14.34
C GLU A 1024 -29.57 45.17 15.55
N GLN A 1025 -29.45 46.48 15.31
CA GLN A 1025 -29.50 47.48 16.37
C GLN A 1025 -30.88 47.51 17.04
N GLU A 1026 -31.97 47.47 16.27
CA GLU A 1026 -33.34 47.44 16.82
C GLU A 1026 -33.61 46.15 17.59
N ILE A 1027 -33.16 44.99 17.10
CA ILE A 1027 -33.29 43.71 17.82
C ILE A 1027 -32.54 43.77 19.16
N LYS A 1028 -31.35 44.38 19.17
CA LYS A 1028 -30.57 44.59 20.40
C LYS A 1028 -31.27 45.54 21.36
N GLU A 1029 -31.82 46.66 20.87
CA GLU A 1029 -32.60 47.60 21.67
C GLU A 1029 -33.82 46.91 22.31
N ILE A 1030 -34.53 46.06 21.56
CA ILE A 1030 -35.69 45.30 22.07
C ILE A 1030 -35.26 44.24 23.10
N ASN A 1031 -34.15 43.53 22.85
CA ASN A 1031 -33.60 42.55 23.80
C ASN A 1031 -33.15 43.19 25.11
N ASP A 1032 -32.67 44.43 25.07
CA ASP A 1032 -32.18 45.15 26.24
C ASP A 1032 -33.31 45.66 27.15
N ILE A 1033 -34.57 45.67 26.69
CA ILE A 1033 -35.74 46.00 27.52
C ILE A 1033 -35.81 45.09 28.76
N SER A 1034 -35.44 43.80 28.64
CA SER A 1034 -35.47 42.88 29.77
C SER A 1034 -34.42 43.19 30.84
N LYS A 1035 -33.43 44.04 30.56
CA LYS A 1035 -32.46 44.47 31.60
C LYS A 1035 -33.10 45.44 32.59
N THR A 1036 -34.11 46.21 32.15
CA THR A 1036 -34.81 47.19 32.98
C THR A 1036 -36.19 46.71 33.42
N THR A 1037 -36.84 45.82 32.67
CA THR A 1037 -38.19 45.34 32.97
C THR A 1037 -38.33 43.87 32.60
N THR A 1038 -38.36 43.00 33.62
CA THR A 1038 -38.62 41.56 33.47
C THR A 1038 -39.96 41.21 34.10
N LYS A 1039 -40.87 40.59 33.33
CA LYS A 1039 -42.20 40.22 33.81
C LYS A 1039 -42.77 39.05 33.02
N ARG A 1040 -43.18 37.99 33.72
CA ARG A 1040 -44.01 36.90 33.19
C ARG A 1040 -45.49 37.23 33.37
N PHE A 1041 -46.30 37.15 32.32
CA PHE A 1041 -47.74 37.42 32.41
C PHE A 1041 -48.57 36.16 32.63
N VAL A 1042 -48.06 34.97 32.30
CA VAL A 1042 -48.76 33.70 32.49
C VAL A 1042 -48.09 32.89 33.60
N ARG A 1043 -48.60 33.04 34.83
CA ARG A 1043 -48.13 32.31 36.02
C ARG A 1043 -49.29 31.68 36.80
N PRO A 1044 -49.88 30.57 36.33
CA PRO A 1044 -50.92 29.87 37.07
C PRO A 1044 -50.36 29.30 38.39
N ALA A 1045 -51.15 29.38 39.47
CA ALA A 1045 -50.79 28.75 40.73
C ALA A 1045 -51.00 27.23 40.66
N TRP A 1046 -49.98 26.51 40.17
CA TRP A 1046 -50.00 25.05 40.07
C TRP A 1046 -49.70 24.34 41.39
N GLY A 1047 -49.01 25.02 42.32
CA GLY A 1047 -48.60 24.42 43.60
C GLY A 1047 -47.32 23.57 43.52
N ILE A 1048 -46.72 23.46 42.34
CA ILE A 1048 -45.44 22.78 42.07
C ILE A 1048 -44.56 23.62 41.14
N PRO A 1049 -43.21 23.43 41.15
CA PRO A 1049 -42.30 24.17 40.28
C PRO A 1049 -42.53 23.86 38.79
N VAL A 1050 -42.69 24.90 37.97
CA VAL A 1050 -42.93 24.75 36.51
C VAL A 1050 -41.95 25.58 35.69
N PHE A 1051 -41.65 26.80 36.12
CA PHE A 1051 -40.77 27.73 35.41
C PHE A 1051 -39.34 27.67 35.98
N ASP A 1052 -38.34 28.10 35.20
CA ASP A 1052 -36.94 28.13 35.64
C ASP A 1052 -36.79 28.89 36.98
N GLU A 1053 -37.52 29.99 37.13
CA GLU A 1053 -37.58 30.84 38.34
C GLU A 1053 -38.15 30.13 39.58
N ASP A 1054 -38.80 28.97 39.43
CA ASP A 1054 -39.32 28.17 40.55
C ASP A 1054 -38.29 27.12 41.04
N PHE A 1055 -37.20 26.89 40.29
CA PHE A 1055 -36.12 25.96 40.62
C PHE A 1055 -34.85 26.65 41.14
N GLU A 1056 -34.76 27.97 40.98
CA GLU A 1056 -33.76 28.86 41.61
C GLU A 1056 -34.11 29.15 43.07
#